data_AF-A0A0F2M8I4-F1
#
_entry.id   AF-A0A0F2M8I4-F1
#
_cell.length_a   1.000
_cell.length_b   1.000
_cell.length_c   1.000
_cell.angle_alpha   90.00
_cell.angle_beta   90.00
_cell.angle_gamma   90.00
#
_symmetry.space_group_name_H-M   'P 1'
#
loop_
_entity.id
_entity.type
_entity.pdbx_description
1 polymer ?
#
loop_
_entity_poly.entity_id
_entity_poly.type
_entity_poly.pdbx_seq_one_letter_code
_entity_poly.pdbx_strand_id
1 'polypeptide(L)'
;MASDAARDALRLPREEAVVNQGLEGLSLTPNSGSPPRSPPPPASSSTRITSNGVVSIDITSRFTAAASTLEPGDIVKDGYFTLFESVGALEIMDPKMDSGCVSAEELVDNDHQQLMRSLLPAEVVGIIDQLLCLEMAWHLGYPLSQTLLTSIYMTGILNPPPRTLNEADYMRRQSAEGTTRSPAHAVLRAYCIAVIKTVGDIITSFKSEVYYEEEDIATNTYHLSLLEDVGRDEIRQVLQEARTAIVEVGDAWADTVSLALEARLDFRETFLTAIELAELRIRPDALKVPWTQMTDAVKNIKESHDLGIAVPAAFNTKMQGLLASTMPPRPIVQPSFEDAVEQWSRFSTDGAEAMGILAYEDPQSLLNFVLTFQAKKPQPLAYIRVLMQSFIFAENIMLGEHSIRQIMDDDLSIVVLPANILLDPINDEIEVARDPRFALAKHMEEFRIRSFPAYLEIFRTLCQNRSRARRMMCHILHEWERVQMDAEEIDNLVESTLNEIPENSLLAGTGPGDKPLPLSSWAFLYKIRLMEWVVQLGFELEIYQADELAGMYWYLSYLAKRRVMHCERIRAFTLRSHGEMRQRGGGRALPGDQEAVMTKSLTFLRTMMLDASVTWELADALSCLYAALHRTGLLKTPVRPYSTDELRYELRMRPFAAIGLPALPSFETFQKEAQQSTSTIKAILDYAEKALGGAKKGCEALTRFTEAEAFSAHHHERWLSGTKGMHKSAIFAGLAVASLKREVVRVEMDARSVGNGLESDVGAAALKLTAQVPKPDKCYHEWWIVPKVASATSS
;
A
#
# COMPACT_ATOMS: atom_id res chain seq x y z
N MET A 1 24.32 -42.86 -30.02
CA MET A 1 25.63 -43.24 -29.44
C MET A 1 26.62 -42.14 -29.81
N ALA A 2 27.02 -41.21 -28.95
CA ALA A 2 27.20 -41.26 -27.50
C ALA A 2 26.74 -39.94 -26.85
N SER A 3 25.94 -40.03 -25.77
CA SER A 3 25.64 -38.88 -24.88
C SER A 3 25.49 -39.27 -23.41
N ASP A 4 25.97 -40.46 -22.99
CA ASP A 4 25.83 -40.93 -21.60
C ASP A 4 27.12 -40.83 -20.76
N ALA A 5 28.24 -40.35 -21.32
CA ALA A 5 29.51 -40.32 -20.59
C ALA A 5 29.76 -39.03 -19.76
N ALA A 6 28.86 -38.04 -19.78
CA ALA A 6 29.05 -36.75 -19.12
C ALA A 6 28.25 -36.58 -17.80
N ARG A 7 27.43 -37.57 -17.40
CA ARG A 7 26.57 -37.47 -16.20
C ARG A 7 27.15 -38.09 -14.92
N ASP A 8 28.22 -38.86 -15.00
CA ASP A 8 28.75 -39.62 -13.86
C ASP A 8 29.91 -38.96 -13.10
N ALA A 9 30.34 -37.75 -13.46
CA ALA A 9 31.51 -37.09 -12.84
C ALA A 9 31.21 -36.24 -11.58
N LEU A 10 29.99 -36.26 -11.02
CA LEU A 10 29.59 -35.36 -9.92
C LEU A 10 29.11 -36.04 -8.63
N ARG A 11 29.42 -37.32 -8.41
CA ARG A 11 29.16 -37.99 -7.12
C ARG A 11 30.44 -38.09 -6.29
N LEU A 12 30.63 -37.13 -5.37
CA LEU A 12 31.50 -37.33 -4.20
C LEU A 12 30.65 -37.82 -3.01
N PRO A 13 31.19 -38.70 -2.13
CA PRO A 13 30.45 -39.23 -1.00
C PRO A 13 30.28 -38.16 0.09
N ARG A 14 29.06 -37.98 0.59
CA ARG A 14 28.82 -37.19 1.82
C ARG A 14 29.22 -38.03 3.03
N GLU A 15 30.32 -37.66 3.68
CA GLU A 15 30.53 -37.98 5.09
C GLU A 15 29.56 -37.17 5.94
N GLU A 16 28.84 -37.84 6.83
CA GLU A 16 27.88 -37.25 7.75
C GLU A 16 28.61 -36.41 8.82
N ALA A 17 28.48 -35.09 8.72
CA ALA A 17 28.88 -34.17 9.78
C ALA A 17 27.76 -34.10 10.84
N VAL A 18 28.13 -34.46 12.06
CA VAL A 18 27.34 -34.42 13.29
C VAL A 18 26.90 -32.98 13.59
N VAL A 19 25.60 -32.69 13.48
CA VAL A 19 24.97 -31.52 14.09
C VAL A 19 23.88 -32.02 15.04
N ASN A 20 24.13 -31.75 16.31
CA ASN A 20 23.40 -32.22 17.48
C ASN A 20 22.32 -31.21 17.88
N GLN A 21 21.18 -31.75 18.31
CA GLN A 21 20.25 -31.24 19.34
C GLN A 21 19.56 -29.89 19.09
N GLY A 22 18.46 -29.94 18.33
CA GLY A 22 17.45 -28.87 18.27
C GLY A 22 16.14 -29.22 17.55
N LEU A 23 16.03 -30.42 16.97
CA LEU A 23 14.90 -30.86 16.13
C LEU A 23 14.21 -32.15 16.64
N GLU A 24 14.28 -32.43 17.95
CA GLU A 24 13.67 -33.65 18.54
C GLU A 24 12.12 -33.62 18.64
N GLY A 25 11.43 -32.76 17.88
CA GLY A 25 9.96 -32.67 17.88
C GLY A 25 9.25 -33.31 16.68
N LEU A 26 9.98 -33.68 15.62
CA LEU A 26 9.39 -34.10 14.33
C LEU A 26 9.75 -35.55 13.95
N SER A 27 9.62 -36.47 14.91
CA SER A 27 9.70 -37.90 14.60
C SER A 27 8.36 -38.42 14.08
N LEU A 28 8.37 -39.02 12.88
CA LEU A 28 7.27 -39.80 12.29
C LEU A 28 7.16 -41.22 12.88
N THR A 29 7.66 -41.45 14.10
CA THR A 29 7.36 -42.68 14.83
C THR A 29 6.03 -42.53 15.55
N PRO A 30 5.07 -43.45 15.39
CA PRO A 30 3.82 -43.39 16.12
C PRO A 30 4.10 -43.52 17.62
N ASN A 31 3.96 -42.41 18.35
CA ASN A 31 3.94 -42.42 19.80
C ASN A 31 2.75 -43.28 20.23
N SER A 32 3.02 -44.37 20.94
CA SER A 32 2.06 -45.38 21.41
C SER A 32 1.16 -44.89 22.55
N GLY A 33 0.68 -43.64 22.49
CA GLY A 33 -0.05 -42.95 23.56
C GLY A 33 -1.25 -42.12 23.10
N SER A 34 -1.68 -42.24 21.85
CA SER A 34 -2.96 -41.64 21.42
C SER A 34 -4.13 -42.27 22.20
N PRO A 35 -5.05 -41.48 22.78
CA PRO A 35 -6.26 -42.03 23.37
C PRO A 35 -6.99 -42.89 22.32
N PRO A 36 -7.63 -44.00 22.71
CA PRO A 36 -8.30 -44.88 21.76
C PRO A 36 -9.29 -44.04 20.95
N ARG A 37 -9.20 -44.14 19.61
CA ARG A 37 -10.22 -43.59 18.71
C ARG A 37 -11.58 -44.04 19.21
N SER A 38 -12.48 -43.09 19.43
CA SER A 38 -13.88 -43.38 19.73
C SER A 38 -14.40 -44.37 18.68
N PRO A 39 -15.07 -45.46 19.07
CA PRO A 39 -15.64 -46.37 18.10
C PRO A 39 -16.59 -45.59 17.18
N PRO A 40 -16.60 -45.88 15.87
CA PRO A 40 -17.55 -45.25 14.96
C PRO A 40 -18.97 -45.48 15.50
N PRO A 41 -19.86 -44.48 15.44
CA PRO A 41 -21.25 -44.68 15.83
C PRO A 41 -21.83 -45.88 15.06
N PRO A 42 -22.69 -46.69 15.69
CA PRO A 42 -23.26 -47.86 15.04
C PRO A 42 -23.92 -47.43 13.73
N ALA A 43 -23.63 -48.16 12.64
CA ALA A 43 -24.21 -47.92 11.34
C ALA A 43 -25.73 -47.88 11.48
N SER A 44 -26.31 -46.69 11.43
CA SER A 44 -27.75 -46.54 11.34
C SER A 44 -28.16 -47.21 10.04
N SER A 45 -29.05 -48.18 10.14
CA SER A 45 -29.60 -48.88 8.99
C SER A 45 -30.27 -47.85 8.07
N SER A 46 -29.62 -47.61 6.92
CA SER A 46 -30.13 -46.92 5.74
C SER A 46 -30.64 -45.48 5.91
N THR A 47 -29.74 -44.51 5.89
CA THR A 47 -30.01 -43.24 5.19
C THR A 47 -29.72 -43.44 3.71
N ARG A 48 -30.64 -44.13 2.99
CA ARG A 48 -30.64 -44.03 1.52
C ARG A 48 -30.97 -42.59 1.20
N ILE A 49 -30.06 -41.88 0.53
CA ILE A 49 -30.39 -40.62 -0.14
C ILE A 49 -31.45 -40.97 -1.19
N THR A 50 -32.72 -40.76 -0.85
CA THR A 50 -33.85 -40.95 -1.77
C THR A 50 -34.17 -39.61 -2.39
N SER A 51 -33.35 -39.15 -3.33
CA SER A 51 -33.80 -38.12 -4.27
C SER A 51 -34.64 -38.81 -5.36
N ASN A 52 -35.79 -38.21 -5.68
CA ASN A 52 -36.65 -38.73 -6.74
C ASN A 52 -35.85 -38.82 -8.05
N GLY A 53 -35.71 -40.03 -8.60
CA GLY A 53 -35.02 -40.29 -9.87
C GLY A 53 -33.56 -40.78 -9.77
N VAL A 54 -32.99 -40.95 -8.57
CA VAL A 54 -31.62 -41.47 -8.41
C VAL A 54 -31.64 -42.92 -7.89
N VAL A 55 -30.97 -43.83 -8.61
CA VAL A 55 -30.73 -45.22 -8.18
C VAL A 55 -29.30 -45.32 -7.65
N SER A 56 -29.14 -45.60 -6.35
CA SER A 56 -27.83 -45.79 -5.73
C SER A 56 -27.40 -47.26 -5.72
N ILE A 57 -26.12 -47.52 -6.02
CA ILE A 57 -25.50 -48.86 -6.00
C ILE A 57 -24.28 -48.79 -5.08
N ASP A 58 -24.20 -49.67 -4.09
CA ASP A 58 -23.05 -49.77 -3.19
C ASP A 58 -21.87 -50.46 -3.91
N ILE A 59 -20.72 -49.78 -3.95
CA ILE A 59 -19.47 -50.27 -4.56
C ILE A 59 -18.32 -50.42 -3.55
N THR A 60 -18.58 -50.30 -2.25
CA THR A 60 -17.55 -50.25 -1.20
C THR A 60 -16.62 -51.46 -1.26
N SER A 61 -17.18 -52.68 -1.30
CA SER A 61 -16.38 -53.92 -1.35
C SER A 61 -15.54 -54.05 -2.62
N ARG A 62 -16.09 -53.63 -3.78
CA ARG A 62 -15.38 -53.64 -5.07
C ARG A 62 -14.22 -52.64 -5.07
N PHE A 63 -14.44 -51.46 -4.50
CA PHE A 63 -13.43 -50.40 -4.43
C PHE A 63 -12.28 -50.78 -3.49
N THR A 64 -12.58 -51.28 -2.29
CA THR A 64 -11.55 -51.70 -1.32
C THR A 64 -10.70 -52.85 -1.86
N ALA A 65 -11.30 -53.82 -2.57
CA ALA A 65 -10.55 -54.91 -3.21
C ALA A 65 -9.61 -54.41 -4.30
N ALA A 66 -10.03 -53.46 -5.14
CA ALA A 66 -9.17 -52.84 -6.15
C ALA A 66 -8.04 -52.01 -5.53
N ALA A 67 -8.33 -51.23 -4.48
CA ALA A 67 -7.32 -50.43 -3.79
C ALA A 67 -6.23 -51.30 -3.14
N SER A 68 -6.58 -52.51 -2.66
CA SER A 68 -5.61 -53.43 -2.04
C SER A 68 -4.55 -54.00 -2.99
N THR A 69 -4.69 -53.81 -4.31
CA THR A 69 -3.68 -54.27 -5.29
C THR A 69 -2.59 -53.23 -5.58
N LEU A 70 -2.65 -52.04 -4.98
CA LEU A 70 -1.67 -50.96 -5.18
C LEU A 70 -0.45 -51.12 -4.26
N GLU A 71 0.74 -50.77 -4.74
CA GLU A 71 1.97 -50.77 -3.93
C GLU A 71 2.14 -49.44 -3.15
N PRO A 72 2.91 -49.42 -2.04
CA PRO A 72 3.22 -48.17 -1.34
C PRO A 72 3.91 -47.14 -2.25
N GLY A 73 3.27 -45.99 -2.44
CA GLY A 73 3.73 -44.93 -3.34
C GLY A 73 2.91 -44.81 -4.62
N ASP A 74 2.08 -45.81 -4.95
CA ASP A 74 1.15 -45.73 -6.06
C ASP A 74 -0.04 -44.81 -5.75
N ILE A 75 -0.40 -43.98 -6.72
CA ILE A 75 -1.55 -43.09 -6.66
C ILE A 75 -2.36 -43.25 -7.95
N VAL A 76 -3.60 -43.70 -7.83
CA VAL A 76 -4.55 -43.72 -8.95
C VAL A 76 -5.23 -42.36 -9.02
N LYS A 77 -4.91 -41.62 -10.08
CA LYS A 77 -5.48 -40.29 -10.37
C LYS A 77 -5.63 -40.11 -11.87
N ASP A 78 -6.35 -39.07 -12.26
CA ASP A 78 -6.36 -38.61 -13.64
C ASP A 78 -4.94 -38.21 -14.12
N GLY A 79 -4.68 -38.34 -15.41
CA GLY A 79 -3.39 -37.99 -16.02
C GLY A 79 -3.03 -36.50 -15.87
N TYR A 80 -4.02 -35.62 -15.92
CA TYR A 80 -3.87 -34.17 -15.86
C TYR A 80 -3.93 -33.60 -14.43
N PHE A 81 -4.56 -34.31 -13.49
CA PHE A 81 -4.60 -33.88 -12.08
C PHE A 81 -3.19 -33.85 -11.47
N THR A 82 -2.77 -32.74 -10.89
CA THR A 82 -1.45 -32.62 -10.25
C THR A 82 -1.57 -32.79 -8.74
N LEU A 83 -0.56 -33.39 -8.09
CA LEU A 83 -0.57 -33.51 -6.63
C LEU A 83 -0.46 -32.14 -5.93
N PHE A 84 -0.01 -31.11 -6.64
CA PHE A 84 -0.04 -29.74 -6.12
C PHE A 84 -1.47 -29.25 -5.89
N GLU A 85 -2.42 -29.61 -6.79
CA GLU A 85 -3.84 -29.28 -6.62
C GLU A 85 -4.45 -29.94 -5.37
N SER A 86 -3.96 -31.12 -4.97
CA SER A 86 -4.42 -31.78 -3.74
C SER A 86 -3.98 -31.10 -2.44
N VAL A 87 -3.03 -30.17 -2.47
CA VAL A 87 -2.57 -29.45 -1.25
C VAL A 87 -3.67 -28.58 -0.64
N GLY A 88 -4.66 -28.17 -1.44
CA GLY A 88 -5.83 -27.40 -0.98
C GLY A 88 -7.03 -28.25 -0.55
N ALA A 89 -6.93 -29.57 -0.52
CA ALA A 89 -8.05 -30.45 -0.19
C ALA A 89 -8.42 -30.38 1.31
N LEU A 90 -9.73 -30.46 1.60
CA LEU A 90 -10.24 -30.60 2.96
C LEU A 90 -10.26 -32.08 3.38
N GLU A 91 -10.03 -32.33 4.67
CA GLU A 91 -10.09 -33.67 5.26
C GLU A 91 -11.35 -33.78 6.13
N ILE A 92 -12.28 -34.64 5.74
CA ILE A 92 -13.53 -34.90 6.48
C ILE A 92 -13.19 -35.62 7.79
N MET A 93 -13.88 -35.28 8.88
CA MET A 93 -13.63 -35.76 10.26
C MET A 93 -12.34 -35.23 10.89
N ASP A 94 -11.62 -34.30 10.27
CA ASP A 94 -10.56 -33.55 10.93
C ASP A 94 -11.13 -32.24 11.53
N PRO A 95 -11.08 -32.04 12.86
CA PRO A 95 -11.67 -30.86 13.51
C PRO A 95 -11.12 -29.50 13.05
N LYS A 96 -9.94 -29.46 12.40
CA LYS A 96 -9.34 -28.23 11.87
C LYS A 96 -9.67 -28.01 10.40
N MET A 97 -10.04 -29.05 9.65
CA MET A 97 -10.27 -28.99 8.20
C MET A 97 -11.76 -29.12 7.83
N ASP A 98 -12.57 -29.75 8.69
CA ASP A 98 -13.98 -30.04 8.45
C ASP A 98 -14.87 -29.13 9.31
N SER A 99 -15.56 -28.18 8.67
CA SER A 99 -16.53 -27.30 9.33
C SER A 99 -17.78 -28.04 9.81
N GLY A 100 -18.06 -29.25 9.29
CA GLY A 100 -19.10 -30.14 9.76
C GLY A 100 -18.70 -31.00 10.97
N CYS A 101 -17.41 -31.02 11.34
CA CYS A 101 -16.90 -31.76 12.49
C CYS A 101 -17.10 -30.97 13.81
N VAL A 102 -18.37 -30.80 14.17
CA VAL A 102 -18.84 -29.99 15.30
C VAL A 102 -18.95 -30.83 16.58
N SER A 103 -18.69 -30.25 17.76
CA SER A 103 -18.78 -30.98 19.04
C SER A 103 -20.23 -31.32 19.43
N ALA A 104 -20.42 -32.31 20.30
CA ALA A 104 -21.76 -32.77 20.73
C ALA A 104 -22.60 -31.66 21.42
N GLU A 105 -21.94 -30.75 22.14
CA GLU A 105 -22.57 -29.59 22.79
C GLU A 105 -23.01 -28.55 21.75
N GLU A 106 -22.29 -28.47 20.65
CA GLU A 106 -22.55 -27.56 19.55
C GLU A 106 -23.61 -28.09 18.56
N LEU A 107 -23.89 -29.39 18.57
CA LEU A 107 -24.96 -30.03 17.78
C LEU A 107 -26.38 -29.72 18.32
N VAL A 108 -26.49 -29.15 19.52
CA VAL A 108 -27.78 -28.67 20.06
C VAL A 108 -28.12 -27.34 19.37
N ASP A 109 -29.03 -27.38 18.40
CA ASP A 109 -29.50 -26.23 17.62
C ASP A 109 -30.37 -25.27 18.45
N ASN A 110 -29.70 -24.45 19.27
CA ASN A 110 -30.32 -23.39 20.05
C ASN A 110 -30.37 -22.05 19.29
N ASP A 111 -29.84 -21.97 18.07
CA ASP A 111 -29.68 -20.70 17.35
C ASP A 111 -31.06 -20.09 17.01
N HIS A 112 -32.02 -20.93 16.61
CA HIS A 112 -33.40 -20.51 16.44
C HIS A 112 -34.01 -19.98 17.74
N GLN A 113 -33.77 -20.63 18.88
CA GLN A 113 -34.29 -20.14 20.18
C GLN A 113 -33.63 -18.83 20.58
N GLN A 114 -32.34 -18.66 20.29
CA GLN A 114 -31.56 -17.47 20.57
C GLN A 114 -32.01 -16.26 19.73
N LEU A 115 -32.37 -16.47 18.46
CA LEU A 115 -32.96 -15.44 17.60
C LEU A 115 -34.31 -14.93 18.13
N MET A 116 -35.08 -15.79 18.78
CA MET A 116 -36.43 -15.46 19.27
C MET A 116 -36.46 -14.97 20.72
N ARG A 117 -35.33 -14.92 21.43
CA ARG A 117 -35.31 -14.47 22.81
C ARG A 117 -35.63 -12.98 22.90
N SER A 118 -36.34 -12.57 23.96
CA SER A 118 -36.51 -11.15 24.26
C SER A 118 -35.14 -10.53 24.57
N LEU A 119 -34.83 -9.40 23.91
CA LEU A 119 -33.59 -8.65 24.11
C LEU A 119 -33.84 -7.40 24.95
N LEU A 120 -32.97 -7.16 25.93
CA LEU A 120 -32.88 -5.89 26.62
C LEU A 120 -32.22 -4.85 25.70
N PRO A 121 -32.57 -3.56 25.82
CA PRO A 121 -31.94 -2.50 25.01
C PRO A 121 -30.42 -2.43 25.25
N ALA A 122 -29.94 -2.68 26.47
CA ALA A 122 -28.52 -2.78 26.79
C ALA A 122 -27.83 -4.01 26.12
N GLU A 123 -28.54 -5.11 25.90
CA GLU A 123 -28.02 -6.24 25.14
C GLU A 123 -27.89 -5.91 23.65
N VAL A 124 -28.83 -5.11 23.10
CA VAL A 124 -28.74 -4.60 21.72
C VAL A 124 -27.51 -3.71 21.55
N VAL A 125 -27.22 -2.83 22.52
CA VAL A 125 -25.98 -2.05 22.57
C VAL A 125 -24.75 -2.98 22.49
N GLY A 126 -24.69 -4.01 23.33
CA GLY A 126 -23.56 -4.96 23.34
C GLY A 126 -23.41 -5.77 22.06
N ILE A 127 -24.51 -6.18 21.43
CA ILE A 127 -24.49 -6.89 20.13
C ILE A 127 -24.00 -5.96 19.01
N ILE A 128 -24.45 -4.70 19.00
CA ILE A 128 -24.01 -3.71 18.01
C ILE A 128 -22.52 -3.38 18.17
N ASP A 129 -22.03 -3.20 19.40
CA ASP A 129 -20.61 -2.92 19.65
C ASP A 129 -19.72 -4.08 19.21
N GLN A 130 -20.20 -5.32 19.38
CA GLN A 130 -19.55 -6.50 18.86
C GLN A 130 -19.54 -6.53 17.32
N LEU A 131 -20.67 -6.20 16.66
CA LEU A 131 -20.74 -6.08 15.19
C LEU A 131 -19.78 -5.00 14.67
N LEU A 132 -19.66 -3.87 15.38
CA LEU A 132 -18.72 -2.79 15.06
C LEU A 132 -17.27 -3.27 15.06
N CYS A 133 -16.90 -4.13 16.03
CA CYS A 133 -15.57 -4.74 16.11
C CYS A 133 -15.34 -5.72 14.95
N LEU A 134 -16.34 -6.54 14.62
CA LEU A 134 -16.26 -7.52 13.53
C LEU A 134 -16.21 -6.82 12.14
N GLU A 135 -16.95 -5.72 11.96
CA GLU A 135 -16.88 -4.90 10.75
C GLU A 135 -15.48 -4.30 10.59
N MET A 136 -14.88 -3.79 11.68
CA MET A 136 -13.49 -3.32 11.64
C MET A 136 -12.50 -4.45 11.36
N ALA A 137 -12.70 -5.64 11.93
CA ALA A 137 -11.88 -6.81 11.61
C ALA A 137 -11.91 -7.11 10.11
N TRP A 138 -13.08 -7.01 9.47
CA TRP A 138 -13.20 -7.17 8.03
C TRP A 138 -12.44 -6.06 7.26
N HIS A 139 -12.54 -4.80 7.68
CA HIS A 139 -11.74 -3.70 7.12
C HIS A 139 -10.22 -3.86 7.31
N LEU A 140 -9.78 -4.64 8.29
CA LEU A 140 -8.38 -5.03 8.51
C LEU A 140 -7.93 -6.21 7.64
N GLY A 141 -8.84 -6.76 6.82
CA GLY A 141 -8.54 -7.78 5.81
C GLY A 141 -9.05 -9.19 6.12
N TYR A 142 -9.66 -9.41 7.30
CA TYR A 142 -10.17 -10.73 7.66
C TYR A 142 -11.46 -11.07 6.90
N PRO A 143 -11.65 -12.31 6.42
CA PRO A 143 -12.83 -12.70 5.66
C PRO A 143 -14.13 -12.64 6.46
N LEU A 144 -15.24 -12.38 5.75
CA LEU A 144 -16.59 -12.26 6.33
C LEU A 144 -17.00 -13.48 7.16
N SER A 145 -16.53 -14.68 6.80
CA SER A 145 -16.77 -15.94 7.52
C SER A 145 -16.16 -15.96 8.94
N GLN A 146 -15.10 -15.20 9.17
CA GLN A 146 -14.46 -15.07 10.49
C GLN A 146 -14.94 -13.86 11.27
N THR A 147 -15.76 -13.00 10.65
CA THR A 147 -16.14 -11.70 11.20
C THR A 147 -17.67 -11.56 11.24
N LEU A 148 -18.28 -10.80 10.33
CA LEU A 148 -19.70 -10.44 10.37
C LEU A 148 -20.64 -11.63 10.19
N LEU A 149 -20.29 -12.61 9.34
CA LEU A 149 -21.11 -13.81 9.11
C LEU A 149 -21.03 -14.82 10.26
N THR A 150 -20.33 -14.50 11.35
CA THR A 150 -20.41 -15.25 12.61
C THR A 150 -21.65 -14.86 13.42
N SER A 151 -22.28 -13.73 13.10
CA SER A 151 -23.50 -13.27 13.75
C SER A 151 -24.71 -14.11 13.32
N ILE A 152 -25.43 -14.64 14.30
CA ILE A 152 -26.68 -15.39 14.04
C ILE A 152 -27.75 -14.47 13.43
N TYR A 153 -27.76 -13.17 13.78
CA TYR A 153 -28.75 -12.21 13.30
C TYR A 153 -28.51 -11.84 11.84
N MET A 154 -27.26 -11.59 11.43
CA MET A 154 -26.93 -11.33 10.03
C MET A 154 -27.15 -12.58 9.17
N THR A 155 -26.70 -13.74 9.66
CA THR A 155 -26.91 -15.01 8.95
C THR A 155 -28.39 -15.34 8.82
N GLY A 156 -29.20 -15.09 9.85
CA GLY A 156 -30.65 -15.26 9.82
C GLY A 156 -31.37 -14.31 8.86
N ILE A 157 -30.82 -13.12 8.58
CA ILE A 157 -31.33 -12.21 7.54
C ILE A 157 -30.98 -12.74 6.14
N LEU A 158 -29.75 -13.22 5.96
CA LEU A 158 -29.18 -13.63 4.67
C LEU A 158 -29.56 -15.05 4.25
N ASN A 159 -30.00 -15.90 5.19
CA ASN A 159 -30.35 -17.28 4.93
C ASN A 159 -31.76 -17.61 5.48
N PRO A 160 -32.77 -17.83 4.61
CA PRO A 160 -32.69 -17.87 3.15
C PRO A 160 -32.51 -16.47 2.51
N PRO A 161 -31.88 -16.37 1.32
CA PRO A 161 -31.60 -15.10 0.65
C PRO A 161 -32.86 -14.22 0.52
N PRO A 162 -32.84 -12.98 1.03
CA PRO A 162 -33.99 -12.08 0.92
C PRO A 162 -34.09 -11.50 -0.49
N ARG A 163 -35.30 -11.49 -1.08
CA ARG A 163 -35.56 -10.83 -2.37
C ARG A 163 -36.11 -9.42 -2.23
N THR A 164 -36.65 -9.11 -1.06
CA THR A 164 -37.21 -7.80 -0.72
C THR A 164 -36.73 -7.38 0.65
N LEU A 165 -36.79 -6.08 0.94
CA LEU A 165 -36.43 -5.55 2.24
C LEU A 165 -37.31 -6.13 3.38
N ASN A 166 -38.59 -6.43 3.09
CA ASN A 166 -39.49 -7.07 4.06
C ASN A 166 -39.05 -8.51 4.40
N GLU A 167 -38.49 -9.22 3.42
CA GLU A 167 -37.92 -10.55 3.63
C GLU A 167 -36.60 -10.51 4.40
N ALA A 168 -35.86 -9.40 4.36
CA ALA A 168 -34.62 -9.22 5.12
C ALA A 168 -34.89 -9.11 6.63
N ASP A 169 -35.27 -10.22 7.27
CA ASP A 169 -35.63 -10.29 8.68
C ASP A 169 -35.28 -11.67 9.24
N TYR A 170 -34.48 -11.71 10.31
CA TYR A 170 -34.17 -12.95 11.01
C TYR A 170 -35.38 -13.53 11.76
N MET A 171 -36.49 -12.78 11.89
CA MET A 171 -37.78 -13.24 12.44
C MET A 171 -38.85 -13.52 11.37
N ARG A 172 -38.48 -13.67 10.08
CA ARG A 172 -39.40 -13.78 8.92
C ARG A 172 -40.59 -14.73 9.15
N ARG A 173 -40.37 -15.89 9.77
CA ARG A 173 -41.43 -16.90 10.01
C ARG A 173 -42.56 -16.39 10.90
N GLN A 174 -42.24 -15.61 11.94
CA GLN A 174 -43.23 -15.12 12.91
C GLN A 174 -43.90 -13.82 12.47
N SER A 175 -43.22 -13.02 11.63
CA SER A 175 -43.84 -11.86 11.00
C SER A 175 -45.01 -12.31 10.09
N ALA A 176 -44.88 -13.45 9.41
CA ALA A 176 -45.97 -14.08 8.68
C ALA A 176 -47.13 -14.59 9.58
N GLU A 177 -46.84 -14.86 10.85
CA GLU A 177 -47.83 -15.29 11.88
C GLU A 177 -48.46 -14.12 12.63
N GLY A 178 -48.14 -12.87 12.27
CA GLY A 178 -48.74 -11.66 12.85
C GLY A 178 -48.17 -11.21 14.21
N THR A 179 -47.01 -11.73 14.62
CA THR A 179 -46.35 -11.31 15.86
C THR A 179 -45.67 -9.94 15.66
N THR A 180 -45.96 -8.98 16.54
CA THR A 180 -45.33 -7.65 16.51
C THR A 180 -43.88 -7.70 17.01
N ARG A 181 -42.97 -7.10 16.23
CA ARG A 181 -41.54 -7.01 16.57
C ARG A 181 -41.35 -6.10 17.79
N SER A 182 -40.53 -6.51 18.75
CA SER A 182 -40.18 -5.62 19.86
C SER A 182 -39.31 -4.44 19.37
N PRO A 183 -39.36 -3.28 20.03
CA PRO A 183 -38.51 -2.13 19.67
C PRO A 183 -37.01 -2.48 19.66
N ALA A 184 -36.55 -3.30 20.61
CA ALA A 184 -35.16 -3.79 20.66
C ALA A 184 -34.76 -4.57 19.40
N HIS A 185 -35.62 -5.49 18.94
CA HIS A 185 -35.38 -6.21 17.69
C HIS A 185 -35.49 -5.31 16.46
N ALA A 186 -36.37 -4.30 16.47
CA ALA A 186 -36.48 -3.34 15.39
C ALA A 186 -35.16 -2.56 15.19
N VAL A 187 -34.58 -2.06 16.29
CA VAL A 187 -33.27 -1.38 16.28
C VAL A 187 -32.16 -2.32 15.79
N LEU A 188 -32.06 -3.53 16.36
CA LEU A 188 -31.03 -4.49 15.96
C LEU A 188 -31.13 -4.88 14.48
N ARG A 189 -32.35 -5.13 13.99
CA ARG A 189 -32.60 -5.47 12.58
C ARG A 189 -32.20 -4.32 11.67
N ALA A 190 -32.60 -3.09 12.00
CA ALA A 190 -32.25 -1.92 11.21
C ALA A 190 -30.73 -1.75 11.09
N TYR A 191 -30.01 -1.89 12.22
CA TYR A 191 -28.55 -1.85 12.23
C TYR A 191 -27.94 -2.97 11.36
N CYS A 192 -28.38 -4.22 11.52
CA CYS A 192 -27.85 -5.35 10.75
C CYS A 192 -28.05 -5.17 9.23
N ILE A 193 -29.24 -4.72 8.80
CA ILE A 193 -29.54 -4.47 7.38
C ILE A 193 -28.62 -3.36 6.84
N ALA A 194 -28.44 -2.28 7.59
CA ALA A 194 -27.56 -1.19 7.19
C ALA A 194 -26.10 -1.64 7.07
N VAL A 195 -25.60 -2.49 7.98
CA VAL A 195 -24.26 -3.09 7.87
C VAL A 195 -24.16 -3.97 6.61
N ILE A 196 -25.13 -4.87 6.38
CA ILE A 196 -25.14 -5.74 5.18
C ILE A 196 -25.07 -4.90 3.91
N LYS A 197 -25.92 -3.87 3.79
CA LYS A 197 -25.92 -2.98 2.63
C LYS A 197 -24.60 -2.23 2.46
N THR A 198 -24.08 -1.65 3.54
CA THR A 198 -22.81 -0.91 3.54
C THR A 198 -21.65 -1.80 3.09
N VAL A 199 -21.56 -3.03 3.61
CA VAL A 199 -20.56 -4.03 3.20
C VAL A 199 -20.70 -4.38 1.72
N GLY A 200 -21.93 -4.60 1.23
CA GLY A 200 -22.20 -4.87 -0.18
C GLY A 200 -21.76 -3.73 -1.10
N ASP A 201 -22.07 -2.48 -0.73
CA ASP A 201 -21.66 -1.29 -1.48
C ASP A 201 -20.13 -1.14 -1.50
N ILE A 202 -19.46 -1.35 -0.35
CA ILE A 202 -17.99 -1.32 -0.28
C ILE A 202 -17.36 -2.41 -1.15
N ILE A 203 -17.87 -3.64 -1.11
CA ILE A 203 -17.39 -4.74 -1.97
C ILE A 203 -17.56 -4.38 -3.45
N THR A 204 -18.66 -3.72 -3.81
CA THR A 204 -18.89 -3.23 -5.18
C THR A 204 -17.85 -2.18 -5.57
N SER A 205 -17.53 -1.25 -4.68
CA SER A 205 -16.44 -0.27 -4.89
C SER A 205 -15.08 -0.94 -5.07
N PHE A 206 -14.75 -1.96 -4.28
CA PHE A 206 -13.52 -2.74 -4.47
C PHE A 206 -13.48 -3.42 -5.85
N LYS A 207 -14.57 -4.07 -6.27
CA LYS A 207 -14.65 -4.76 -7.57
C LYS A 207 -14.52 -3.82 -8.77
N SER A 208 -14.77 -2.53 -8.59
CA SER A 208 -14.61 -1.51 -9.63
C SER A 208 -13.18 -0.97 -9.75
N GLU A 209 -12.31 -1.25 -8.78
CA GLU A 209 -10.96 -0.68 -8.70
C GLU A 209 -9.89 -1.77 -8.54
N VAL A 210 -8.61 -1.37 -8.56
CA VAL A 210 -7.49 -2.31 -8.39
C VAL A 210 -7.21 -2.54 -6.91
N TYR A 211 -7.36 -3.80 -6.50
CA TYR A 211 -7.04 -4.32 -5.17
C TYR A 211 -6.54 -5.78 -5.26
N TYR A 212 -5.94 -6.28 -4.18
CA TYR A 212 -5.50 -7.67 -4.08
C TYR A 212 -6.34 -8.43 -3.05
N GLU A 213 -7.13 -9.39 -3.53
CA GLU A 213 -7.98 -10.25 -2.71
C GLU A 213 -7.13 -11.09 -1.73
N GLU A 214 -7.63 -11.24 -0.49
CA GLU A 214 -6.96 -11.92 0.63
C GLU A 214 -5.61 -11.33 1.07
N GLU A 215 -5.18 -10.20 0.48
CA GLU A 215 -4.02 -9.42 0.93
C GLU A 215 -4.46 -8.04 1.46
N ASP A 216 -5.23 -7.29 0.67
CA ASP A 216 -5.76 -5.98 1.09
C ASP A 216 -7.09 -6.13 1.84
N ILE A 217 -8.00 -6.95 1.29
CA ILE A 217 -9.30 -7.25 1.85
C ILE A 217 -9.84 -8.57 1.27
N ALA A 218 -10.71 -9.25 2.02
CA ALA A 218 -11.46 -10.40 1.54
C ALA A 218 -12.86 -9.97 1.08
N THR A 219 -13.17 -10.16 -0.21
CA THR A 219 -14.44 -9.76 -0.84
C THR A 219 -15.37 -10.94 -1.12
N ASN A 220 -14.98 -12.16 -0.75
CA ASN A 220 -15.81 -13.35 -0.90
C ASN A 220 -17.09 -13.26 -0.05
N THR A 221 -18.24 -13.30 -0.72
CA THR A 221 -19.58 -13.23 -0.10
C THR A 221 -20.21 -14.60 0.13
N TYR A 222 -19.53 -15.70 -0.23
CA TYR A 222 -20.03 -17.08 -0.09
C TYR A 222 -21.38 -17.32 -0.78
N HIS A 223 -21.59 -16.65 -1.93
CA HIS A 223 -22.84 -16.66 -2.70
C HIS A 223 -24.06 -16.06 -1.98
N LEU A 224 -23.86 -15.29 -0.92
CA LEU A 224 -24.91 -14.53 -0.26
C LEU A 224 -25.13 -13.19 -0.99
N SER A 225 -26.39 -12.81 -1.19
CA SER A 225 -26.77 -11.48 -1.71
C SER A 225 -26.78 -10.48 -0.55
N LEU A 226 -25.94 -9.46 -0.63
CA LEU A 226 -25.77 -8.45 0.42
C LEU A 226 -26.70 -7.23 0.19
N LEU A 227 -27.94 -7.49 -0.24
CA LEU A 227 -28.96 -6.47 -0.52
C LEU A 227 -28.57 -5.51 -1.65
N GLU A 228 -27.98 -6.05 -2.70
CA GLU A 228 -27.54 -5.29 -3.89
C GLU A 228 -28.72 -4.55 -4.56
N ASP A 229 -29.89 -5.20 -4.62
CA ASP A 229 -31.11 -4.68 -5.26
C ASP A 229 -31.91 -3.69 -4.39
N VAL A 230 -31.52 -3.46 -3.13
CA VAL A 230 -32.25 -2.58 -2.21
C VAL A 230 -31.65 -1.18 -2.24
N GLY A 231 -32.50 -0.16 -2.39
CA GLY A 231 -32.08 1.24 -2.44
C GLY A 231 -31.59 1.76 -1.09
N ARG A 232 -30.61 2.69 -1.10
CA ARG A 232 -30.08 3.30 0.13
C ARG A 232 -31.14 4.10 0.89
N ASP A 233 -32.10 4.71 0.19
CA ASP A 233 -33.22 5.42 0.80
C ASP A 233 -34.16 4.50 1.58
N GLU A 234 -34.38 3.27 1.09
CA GLU A 234 -35.18 2.28 1.82
C GLU A 234 -34.46 1.85 3.11
N ILE A 235 -33.13 1.74 3.08
CA ILE A 235 -32.33 1.46 4.28
C ILE A 235 -32.40 2.62 5.27
N ARG A 236 -32.30 3.87 4.81
CA ARG A 236 -32.50 5.06 5.66
C ARG A 236 -33.88 5.07 6.30
N GLN A 237 -34.92 4.71 5.55
CA GLN A 237 -36.27 4.61 6.10
C GLN A 237 -36.33 3.59 7.24
N VAL A 238 -35.71 2.41 7.09
CA VAL A 238 -35.66 1.40 8.16
C VAL A 238 -34.89 1.90 9.40
N LEU A 239 -33.80 2.64 9.21
CA LEU A 239 -33.08 3.29 10.32
C LEU A 239 -33.96 4.34 11.02
N GLN A 240 -34.71 5.14 10.25
CA GLN A 240 -35.62 6.14 10.79
C GLN A 240 -36.79 5.51 11.57
N GLU A 241 -37.36 4.42 11.06
CA GLU A 241 -38.39 3.63 11.75
C GLU A 241 -37.87 3.07 13.08
N ALA A 242 -36.61 2.62 13.12
CA ALA A 242 -35.97 2.20 14.37
C ALA A 242 -35.80 3.36 15.38
N ARG A 243 -35.44 4.57 14.91
CA ARG A 243 -35.41 5.76 15.78
C ARG A 243 -36.78 6.10 16.33
N THR A 244 -37.81 6.07 15.48
CA THR A 244 -39.20 6.27 15.92
C THR A 244 -39.60 5.25 16.98
N ALA A 245 -39.22 3.98 16.80
CA ALA A 245 -39.47 2.94 17.80
C ALA A 245 -38.76 3.21 19.15
N ILE A 246 -37.56 3.81 19.15
CA ILE A 246 -36.86 4.22 20.38
C ILE A 246 -37.68 5.32 21.10
N VAL A 247 -38.15 6.32 20.35
CA VAL A 247 -38.94 7.43 20.90
C VAL A 247 -40.29 6.95 21.46
N GLU A 248 -40.98 6.05 20.76
CA GLU A 248 -42.29 5.52 21.16
C GLU A 248 -42.24 4.67 22.44
N VAL A 249 -41.09 4.07 22.76
CA VAL A 249 -40.88 3.34 24.01
C VAL A 249 -40.95 4.26 25.23
N GLY A 250 -40.56 5.54 25.08
CA GLY A 250 -40.58 6.54 26.14
C GLY A 250 -39.83 6.07 27.41
N ASP A 251 -40.43 6.30 28.58
CA ASP A 251 -39.84 6.03 29.90
C ASP A 251 -39.59 4.54 30.21
N ALA A 252 -39.98 3.62 29.33
CA ALA A 252 -39.78 2.19 29.56
C ALA A 252 -38.31 1.77 29.38
N TRP A 253 -37.50 2.55 28.65
CA TRP A 253 -36.04 2.39 28.58
C TRP A 253 -35.37 3.55 29.31
N ALA A 254 -34.19 3.31 29.88
CA ALA A 254 -33.41 4.39 30.46
C ALA A 254 -32.93 5.33 29.35
N ASP A 255 -33.10 6.65 29.54
CA ASP A 255 -32.70 7.68 28.57
C ASP A 255 -31.26 7.52 28.06
N THR A 256 -30.34 7.14 28.95
CA THR A 256 -28.93 6.90 28.61
C THR A 256 -28.74 5.75 27.62
N VAL A 257 -29.54 4.69 27.73
CA VAL A 257 -29.48 3.53 26.82
C VAL A 257 -30.17 3.87 25.49
N SER A 258 -31.27 4.62 25.51
CA SER A 258 -31.92 5.12 24.29
C SER A 258 -30.97 6.01 23.47
N LEU A 259 -30.30 6.97 24.12
CA LEU A 259 -29.28 7.82 23.49
C LEU A 259 -28.08 7.00 22.97
N ALA A 260 -27.67 5.96 23.70
CA ALA A 260 -26.60 5.06 23.24
C ALA A 260 -27.00 4.30 21.96
N LEU A 261 -28.24 3.83 21.85
CA LEU A 261 -28.75 3.20 20.63
C LEU A 261 -28.87 4.19 19.48
N GLU A 262 -29.34 5.42 19.73
CA GLU A 262 -29.39 6.48 18.72
C GLU A 262 -28.01 6.81 18.17
N ALA A 263 -26.99 6.93 19.02
CA ALA A 263 -25.60 7.19 18.57
C ALA A 263 -25.07 6.10 17.62
N ARG A 264 -25.50 4.85 17.80
CA ARG A 264 -25.14 3.71 16.92
C ARG A 264 -25.88 3.78 15.59
N LEU A 265 -27.15 4.19 15.59
CA LEU A 265 -27.91 4.44 14.36
C LEU A 265 -27.34 5.65 13.59
N ASP A 266 -26.95 6.73 14.30
CA ASP A 266 -26.26 7.90 13.71
C ASP A 266 -24.98 7.49 12.99
N PHE A 267 -24.16 6.66 13.64
CA PHE A 267 -22.94 6.14 13.02
C PHE A 267 -23.21 5.34 11.74
N ARG A 268 -24.30 4.59 11.65
CA ARG A 268 -24.66 3.86 10.41
C ARG A 268 -25.20 4.75 9.33
N GLU A 269 -26.08 5.68 9.68
CA GLU A 269 -26.66 6.62 8.73
C GLU A 269 -25.59 7.55 8.13
N THR A 270 -24.68 8.06 8.96
CA THR A 270 -23.57 8.90 8.51
C THR A 270 -22.59 8.14 7.61
N PHE A 271 -22.27 6.88 7.92
CA PHE A 271 -21.37 6.09 7.07
C PHE A 271 -22.02 5.73 5.73
N LEU A 272 -23.29 5.30 5.71
CA LEU A 272 -24.03 5.05 4.48
C LEU A 272 -24.09 6.32 3.60
N THR A 273 -24.32 7.47 4.22
CA THR A 273 -24.34 8.77 3.55
C THR A 273 -22.96 9.17 3.03
N ALA A 274 -21.88 8.89 3.78
CA ALA A 274 -20.52 9.16 3.33
C ALA A 274 -20.16 8.37 2.05
N ILE A 275 -20.56 7.10 1.98
CA ILE A 275 -20.35 6.25 0.81
C ILE A 275 -21.13 6.78 -0.39
N GLU A 276 -22.42 7.08 -0.22
CA GLU A 276 -23.25 7.58 -1.31
C GLU A 276 -22.78 8.94 -1.83
N LEU A 277 -22.50 9.90 -0.95
CA LEU A 277 -22.07 11.22 -1.38
C LEU A 277 -20.71 11.19 -2.06
N ALA A 278 -19.81 10.27 -1.68
CA ALA A 278 -18.52 10.13 -2.36
C ALA A 278 -18.66 9.80 -3.85
N GLU A 279 -19.74 9.15 -4.29
CA GLU A 279 -19.99 8.85 -5.70
C GLU A 279 -20.16 10.12 -6.56
N LEU A 280 -20.52 11.26 -5.94
CA LEU A 280 -20.63 12.54 -6.63
C LEU A 280 -19.27 13.06 -7.12
N ARG A 281 -18.19 12.77 -6.38
CA ARG A 281 -16.80 13.17 -6.69
C ARG A 281 -16.57 14.68 -6.90
N ILE A 282 -17.50 15.52 -6.46
CA ILE A 282 -17.44 16.99 -6.59
C ILE A 282 -17.75 17.66 -5.25
N ARG A 283 -17.33 18.92 -5.08
CA ARG A 283 -17.57 19.75 -3.88
C ARG A 283 -17.01 19.12 -2.59
N PRO A 284 -15.67 19.06 -2.44
CA PRO A 284 -14.99 18.35 -1.34
C PRO A 284 -15.48 18.73 0.07
N ASP A 285 -15.78 20.00 0.32
CA ASP A 285 -16.26 20.46 1.63
C ASP A 285 -17.59 19.81 2.04
N ALA A 286 -18.51 19.63 1.10
CA ALA A 286 -19.78 18.97 1.35
C ALA A 286 -19.58 17.46 1.57
N LEU A 287 -18.69 16.83 0.80
CA LEU A 287 -18.38 15.41 0.93
C LEU A 287 -17.70 15.06 2.26
N LYS A 288 -16.99 16.03 2.86
CA LYS A 288 -16.31 15.87 4.15
C LYS A 288 -17.25 15.84 5.37
N VAL A 289 -18.44 16.44 5.24
CA VAL A 289 -19.43 16.55 6.34
C VAL A 289 -19.81 15.19 6.94
N PRO A 290 -20.28 14.18 6.17
CA PRO A 290 -20.71 12.91 6.75
C PRO A 290 -19.56 12.15 7.43
N TRP A 291 -18.33 12.27 6.93
CA TRP A 291 -17.15 11.70 7.58
C TRP A 291 -16.83 12.35 8.93
N THR A 292 -17.01 13.66 9.03
CA THR A 292 -16.80 14.40 10.29
C THR A 292 -17.87 14.03 11.32
N GLN A 293 -19.13 13.96 10.87
CA GLN A 293 -20.25 13.49 11.71
C GLN A 293 -20.05 12.03 12.17
N MET A 294 -19.50 11.18 11.31
CA MET A 294 -19.14 9.81 11.66
C MET A 294 -18.09 9.78 12.78
N THR A 295 -17.08 10.65 12.76
CA THR A 295 -16.09 10.78 13.86
C THR A 295 -16.76 11.15 15.19
N ASP A 296 -17.69 12.10 15.16
CA ASP A 296 -18.46 12.50 16.36
C ASP A 296 -19.33 11.34 16.87
N ALA A 297 -19.96 10.59 15.97
CA ALA A 297 -20.75 9.40 16.33
C ALA A 297 -19.89 8.30 16.96
N VAL A 298 -18.67 8.05 16.45
CA VAL A 298 -17.71 7.10 17.03
C VAL A 298 -17.33 7.51 18.46
N LYS A 299 -17.16 8.82 18.71
CA LYS A 299 -16.90 9.34 20.06
C LYS A 299 -18.06 9.05 21.01
N ASN A 300 -19.30 9.30 20.58
CA ASN A 300 -20.49 9.02 21.39
C ASN A 300 -20.65 7.51 21.67
N ILE A 301 -20.31 6.66 20.71
CA ILE A 301 -20.27 5.20 20.91
C ILE A 301 -19.24 4.82 21.98
N LYS A 302 -18.03 5.41 21.93
CA LYS A 302 -16.97 5.18 22.93
C LYS A 302 -17.44 5.53 24.34
N GLU A 303 -18.05 6.69 24.51
CA GLU A 303 -18.50 7.20 25.82
C GLU A 303 -19.68 6.40 26.40
N SER A 304 -20.42 5.67 25.56
CA SER A 304 -21.61 4.91 25.96
C SER A 304 -21.40 3.38 25.94
N HIS A 305 -20.18 2.89 25.73
CA HIS A 305 -19.87 1.45 25.66
C HIS A 305 -20.22 0.70 26.94
N ASP A 306 -19.96 1.29 28.11
CA ASP A 306 -20.17 0.67 29.42
C ASP A 306 -21.65 0.36 29.73
N LEU A 307 -22.59 0.90 28.93
CA LEU A 307 -24.02 0.61 29.01
C LEU A 307 -24.39 -0.71 28.31
N GLY A 308 -23.49 -1.27 27.51
CA GLY A 308 -23.68 -2.50 26.76
C GLY A 308 -23.56 -3.76 27.61
N ILE A 309 -24.45 -4.72 27.39
CA ILE A 309 -24.36 -6.07 27.95
C ILE A 309 -23.94 -7.02 26.84
N ALA A 310 -22.77 -7.65 27.00
CA ALA A 310 -22.26 -8.60 26.03
C ALA A 310 -23.17 -9.84 25.89
N VAL A 311 -23.39 -10.28 24.65
CA VAL A 311 -24.17 -11.48 24.32
C VAL A 311 -23.31 -12.44 23.49
N PRO A 312 -22.40 -13.23 24.10
CA PRO A 312 -21.51 -14.12 23.35
C PRO A 312 -22.26 -15.12 22.47
N ALA A 313 -23.42 -15.60 22.93
CA ALA A 313 -24.26 -16.54 22.18
C ALA A 313 -24.85 -15.97 20.87
N ALA A 314 -24.73 -14.66 20.61
CA ALA A 314 -25.12 -14.05 19.34
C ALA A 314 -24.09 -14.29 18.20
N PHE A 315 -22.90 -14.82 18.52
CA PHE A 315 -21.80 -15.00 17.58
C PHE A 315 -21.18 -16.38 17.74
N ASN A 316 -21.11 -17.16 16.66
CA ASN A 316 -20.54 -18.50 16.71
C ASN A 316 -19.80 -18.88 15.41
N THR A 317 -18.83 -19.79 15.53
CA THR A 317 -18.04 -20.31 14.40
C THR A 317 -18.81 -21.29 13.53
N LYS A 318 -19.89 -21.90 14.05
CA LYS A 318 -20.71 -22.89 13.32
C LYS A 318 -21.39 -22.28 12.11
N MET A 319 -21.67 -20.97 12.13
CA MET A 319 -22.20 -20.26 10.97
C MET A 319 -21.32 -20.46 9.72
N GLN A 320 -20.01 -20.70 9.87
CA GLN A 320 -19.12 -21.00 8.74
C GLN A 320 -19.50 -22.29 8.01
N GLY A 321 -20.07 -23.29 8.71
CA GLY A 321 -20.56 -24.52 8.09
C GLY A 321 -21.82 -24.33 7.23
N LEU A 322 -22.51 -23.19 7.37
CA LEU A 322 -23.66 -22.82 6.54
C LEU A 322 -23.24 -22.10 5.24
N LEU A 323 -21.98 -21.68 5.16
CA LEU A 323 -21.44 -20.95 4.01
C LEU A 323 -20.94 -21.94 2.95
N ALA A 324 -21.06 -21.55 1.68
CA ALA A 324 -20.44 -22.26 0.58
C ALA A 324 -18.93 -22.00 0.56
N SER A 325 -18.21 -22.59 1.53
CA SER A 325 -16.78 -22.42 1.74
C SER A 325 -16.00 -23.67 1.33
N THR A 326 -14.90 -23.48 0.62
CA THR A 326 -13.87 -24.49 0.39
C THR A 326 -12.69 -24.35 1.37
N MET A 327 -12.78 -23.40 2.30
CA MET A 327 -11.76 -23.16 3.31
C MET A 327 -12.07 -23.89 4.62
N PRO A 328 -11.03 -24.34 5.35
CA PRO A 328 -11.16 -24.86 6.70
C PRO A 328 -11.87 -23.88 7.65
N PRO A 329 -12.59 -24.37 8.68
CA PRO A 329 -13.15 -23.50 9.71
C PRO A 329 -12.03 -22.78 10.46
N ARG A 330 -12.21 -21.48 10.70
CA ARG A 330 -11.22 -20.66 11.41
C ARG A 330 -11.85 -19.95 12.60
N PRO A 331 -11.07 -19.61 13.65
CA PRO A 331 -11.57 -18.84 14.77
C PRO A 331 -12.17 -17.49 14.35
N ILE A 332 -13.14 -17.02 15.14
CA ILE A 332 -13.66 -15.65 15.03
C ILE A 332 -12.50 -14.68 15.28
N VAL A 333 -12.35 -13.68 14.40
CA VAL A 333 -11.35 -12.63 14.56
C VAL A 333 -12.07 -11.36 14.99
N GLN A 334 -11.72 -10.89 16.18
CA GLN A 334 -12.31 -9.70 16.74
C GLN A 334 -11.24 -8.88 17.49
N PRO A 335 -10.98 -7.62 17.09
CA PRO A 335 -10.17 -6.70 17.88
C PRO A 335 -10.89 -6.32 19.19
N SER A 336 -10.15 -5.78 20.16
CA SER A 336 -10.79 -5.20 21.34
C SER A 336 -11.66 -4.01 20.92
N PHE A 337 -12.69 -3.69 21.72
CA PHE A 337 -13.55 -2.53 21.44
C PHE A 337 -12.76 -1.22 21.39
N GLU A 338 -11.78 -1.05 22.29
CA GLU A 338 -10.92 0.13 22.32
C GLU A 338 -10.11 0.27 21.02
N ASP A 339 -9.46 -0.83 20.58
CA ASP A 339 -8.73 -0.85 19.31
C ASP A 339 -9.66 -0.57 18.12
N ALA A 340 -10.84 -1.19 18.09
CA ALA A 340 -11.80 -1.02 17.00
C ALA A 340 -12.28 0.44 16.87
N VAL A 341 -12.61 1.09 17.98
CA VAL A 341 -13.05 2.48 18.02
C VAL A 341 -11.92 3.44 17.64
N GLU A 342 -10.68 3.17 18.07
CA GLU A 342 -9.52 3.94 17.61
C GLU A 342 -9.34 3.84 16.09
N GLN A 343 -9.44 2.62 15.54
CA GLN A 343 -9.37 2.41 14.10
C GLN A 343 -10.54 3.07 13.35
N TRP A 344 -11.77 3.05 13.90
CA TRP A 344 -12.92 3.73 13.29
C TRP A 344 -12.80 5.25 13.29
N SER A 345 -12.34 5.84 14.39
CA SER A 345 -12.07 7.28 14.48
C SER A 345 -11.01 7.71 13.46
N ARG A 346 -9.99 6.87 13.30
CA ARG A 346 -8.96 7.08 12.30
C ARG A 346 -9.49 6.86 10.87
N PHE A 347 -10.30 5.85 10.63
CA PHE A 347 -10.94 5.56 9.34
C PHE A 347 -11.79 6.74 8.87
N SER A 348 -12.62 7.31 9.75
CA SER A 348 -13.45 8.46 9.42
C SER A 348 -12.62 9.73 9.19
N THR A 349 -11.55 9.94 9.97
CA THR A 349 -10.60 11.03 9.76
C THR A 349 -9.85 10.89 8.43
N ASP A 350 -9.38 9.69 8.10
CA ASP A 350 -8.70 9.38 6.84
C ASP A 350 -9.67 9.57 5.65
N GLY A 351 -10.93 9.17 5.78
CA GLY A 351 -11.98 9.43 4.77
C GLY A 351 -12.27 10.92 4.58
N ALA A 352 -12.40 11.69 5.66
CA ALA A 352 -12.59 13.14 5.61
C ALA A 352 -11.42 13.86 4.92
N GLU A 353 -10.19 13.43 5.18
CA GLU A 353 -8.99 14.00 4.59
C GLU A 353 -8.82 13.59 3.12
N ALA A 354 -9.21 12.36 2.75
CA ALA A 354 -9.17 11.89 1.37
C ALA A 354 -10.00 12.77 0.42
N MET A 355 -11.09 13.39 0.90
CA MET A 355 -11.89 14.34 0.11
C MET A 355 -11.07 15.54 -0.38
N GLY A 356 -10.01 15.91 0.34
CA GLY A 356 -9.13 17.02 -0.04
C GLY A 356 -8.44 16.84 -1.39
N ILE A 357 -8.33 15.61 -1.90
CA ILE A 357 -7.76 15.34 -3.22
C ILE A 357 -8.57 15.95 -4.37
N LEU A 358 -9.88 16.15 -4.16
CA LEU A 358 -10.79 16.73 -5.17
C LEU A 358 -10.61 18.25 -5.29
N ALA A 359 -9.96 18.90 -4.33
CA ALA A 359 -9.56 20.30 -4.45
C ALA A 359 -8.27 20.37 -5.28
N TYR A 360 -8.41 20.19 -6.59
CA TYR A 360 -7.29 20.18 -7.51
C TYR A 360 -6.67 21.59 -7.65
N GLU A 361 -5.37 21.69 -7.36
CA GLU A 361 -4.59 22.91 -7.56
C GLU A 361 -3.59 22.73 -8.72
N ASP A 362 -2.89 21.59 -8.74
CA ASP A 362 -1.89 21.25 -9.75
C ASP A 362 -1.49 19.76 -9.66
N PRO A 363 -0.90 19.17 -10.71
CA PRO A 363 -0.59 17.74 -10.77
C PRO A 363 0.55 17.32 -9.84
N GLN A 364 1.48 18.22 -9.49
CA GLN A 364 2.56 17.91 -8.55
C GLN A 364 2.04 17.89 -7.10
N SER A 365 1.15 18.80 -6.75
CA SER A 365 0.41 18.78 -5.49
C SER A 365 -0.46 17.53 -5.38
N LEU A 366 -1.15 17.13 -6.45
CA LEU A 366 -1.90 15.87 -6.50
C LEU A 366 -1.00 14.65 -6.26
N LEU A 367 0.12 14.56 -6.97
CA LEU A 367 1.08 13.46 -6.84
C LEU A 367 1.67 13.38 -5.42
N ASN A 368 2.06 14.52 -4.85
CA ASN A 368 2.58 14.60 -3.48
C ASN A 368 1.50 14.29 -2.44
N PHE A 369 0.25 14.67 -2.69
CA PHE A 369 -0.88 14.31 -1.83
C PHE A 369 -1.02 12.79 -1.76
N VAL A 370 -1.11 12.10 -2.91
CA VAL A 370 -1.25 10.65 -2.96
C VAL A 370 -0.05 9.94 -2.31
N LEU A 371 1.17 10.38 -2.63
CA LEU A 371 2.41 9.81 -2.08
C LEU A 371 2.44 9.92 -0.54
N THR A 372 2.16 11.11 0.00
CA THR A 372 2.25 11.36 1.45
C THR A 372 1.07 10.79 2.22
N PHE A 373 -0.14 10.79 1.63
CA PHE A 373 -1.35 10.21 2.23
C PHE A 373 -1.18 8.70 2.42
N GLN A 374 -0.62 8.02 1.41
CA GLN A 374 -0.39 6.58 1.45
C GLN A 374 0.77 6.19 2.37
N ALA A 375 1.69 7.12 2.66
CA ALA A 375 2.79 6.93 3.59
C ALA A 375 2.43 7.21 5.06
N LYS A 376 1.17 7.53 5.40
CA LYS A 376 0.74 7.69 6.80
C LYS A 376 1.07 6.44 7.62
N LYS A 377 1.27 6.64 8.92
CA LYS A 377 1.57 5.56 9.87
C LYS A 377 0.56 5.55 11.02
N PRO A 378 -0.16 4.43 11.25
CA PRO A 378 -0.32 3.27 10.33
C PRO A 378 -0.81 3.65 8.91
N GLN A 379 -0.81 2.76 7.92
CA GLN A 379 -1.26 3.08 6.54
C GLN A 379 -2.80 3.28 6.50
N PRO A 380 -3.37 4.11 5.60
CA PRO A 380 -4.83 4.16 5.40
C PRO A 380 -5.40 2.78 5.04
N LEU A 381 -6.55 2.45 5.62
CA LEU A 381 -7.21 1.16 5.41
C LEU A 381 -7.64 0.97 3.96
N ALA A 382 -7.80 -0.28 3.54
CA ALA A 382 -7.99 -0.67 2.14
C ALA A 382 -9.14 0.08 1.46
N TYR A 383 -10.26 0.28 2.17
CA TYR A 383 -11.40 1.01 1.59
C TYR A 383 -11.07 2.48 1.31
N ILE A 384 -10.36 3.17 2.22
CA ILE A 384 -9.95 4.56 1.99
C ILE A 384 -9.00 4.67 0.79
N ARG A 385 -8.16 3.66 0.58
CA ARG A 385 -7.29 3.60 -0.60
C ARG A 385 -8.09 3.43 -1.89
N VAL A 386 -9.11 2.56 -1.89
CA VAL A 386 -10.03 2.37 -3.03
C VAL A 386 -10.89 3.61 -3.27
N LEU A 387 -11.36 4.26 -2.22
CA LEU A 387 -12.08 5.53 -2.30
C LEU A 387 -11.25 6.61 -2.98
N MET A 388 -9.95 6.69 -2.67
CA MET A 388 -9.07 7.62 -3.36
C MET A 388 -8.83 7.22 -4.82
N GLN A 389 -8.78 5.91 -5.13
CA GLN A 389 -8.71 5.43 -6.51
C GLN A 389 -9.97 5.83 -7.31
N SER A 390 -11.16 5.69 -6.74
CA SER A 390 -12.41 6.06 -7.44
C SER A 390 -12.49 7.55 -7.74
N PHE A 391 -11.86 8.40 -6.93
CA PHE A 391 -11.71 9.83 -7.24
C PHE A 391 -10.77 10.08 -8.42
N ILE A 392 -9.73 9.28 -8.58
CA ILE A 392 -8.72 9.49 -9.63
C ILE A 392 -9.12 8.82 -10.95
N PHE A 393 -9.73 7.63 -10.91
CA PHE A 393 -9.84 6.76 -12.09
C PHE A 393 -11.27 6.53 -12.61
N ALA A 394 -12.31 6.83 -11.83
CA ALA A 394 -13.67 6.47 -12.24
C ALA A 394 -14.09 7.19 -13.52
N GLU A 395 -14.65 6.41 -14.47
CA GLU A 395 -15.22 6.90 -15.74
C GLU A 395 -14.25 7.70 -16.65
N ASN A 396 -12.92 7.54 -16.47
CA ASN A 396 -11.90 8.35 -17.16
C ASN A 396 -12.00 9.86 -16.89
N ILE A 397 -12.69 10.27 -15.81
CA ILE A 397 -12.75 11.65 -15.34
C ILE A 397 -12.00 11.72 -14.01
N MET A 398 -10.86 12.40 -14.02
CA MET A 398 -10.03 12.57 -12.83
C MET A 398 -10.64 13.63 -11.92
N LEU A 399 -10.74 13.31 -10.64
CA LEU A 399 -11.20 14.23 -9.57
C LEU A 399 -12.59 14.81 -9.85
N GLY A 400 -13.44 14.06 -10.55
CA GLY A 400 -14.83 14.42 -10.85
C GLY A 400 -15.03 15.46 -11.96
N GLU A 401 -14.04 16.31 -12.24
CA GLU A 401 -14.20 17.45 -13.15
C GLU A 401 -13.09 17.58 -14.21
N HIS A 402 -11.96 16.88 -14.06
CA HIS A 402 -10.80 17.05 -14.93
C HIS A 402 -10.64 15.91 -15.93
N SER A 403 -10.38 16.29 -17.19
CA SER A 403 -9.90 15.30 -18.15
C SER A 403 -8.46 14.92 -17.82
N ILE A 404 -8.15 13.66 -18.09
CA ILE A 404 -6.79 13.13 -18.13
C ILE A 404 -5.81 14.06 -18.86
N ARG A 405 -6.24 14.56 -20.03
CA ARG A 405 -5.41 15.40 -20.89
C ARG A 405 -5.06 16.69 -20.18
N GLN A 406 -6.03 17.32 -19.50
CA GLN A 406 -5.80 18.54 -18.73
C GLN A 406 -4.74 18.32 -17.65
N ILE A 407 -4.86 17.26 -16.86
CA ILE A 407 -3.89 16.95 -15.78
C ILE A 407 -2.48 16.73 -16.34
N MET A 408 -2.37 16.06 -17.49
CA MET A 408 -1.08 15.80 -18.13
C MET A 408 -0.48 17.05 -18.79
N ASP A 409 -1.30 17.87 -19.47
CA ASP A 409 -0.86 19.12 -20.09
C ASP A 409 -0.45 20.15 -19.01
N ASP A 410 -1.16 20.21 -17.87
CA ASP A 410 -0.76 20.99 -16.70
C ASP A 410 0.61 20.54 -16.15
N ASP A 411 0.86 19.22 -16.14
CA ASP A 411 2.12 18.66 -15.66
C ASP A 411 3.27 18.99 -16.59
N LEU A 412 3.07 18.81 -17.90
CA LEU A 412 4.03 19.22 -18.93
C LEU A 412 4.33 20.72 -18.82
N SER A 413 3.31 21.55 -18.61
CA SER A 413 3.44 23.01 -18.45
C SER A 413 4.32 23.38 -17.25
N ILE A 414 4.14 22.71 -16.11
CA ILE A 414 4.96 22.95 -14.91
C ILE A 414 6.39 22.42 -15.10
N VAL A 415 6.54 21.24 -15.70
CA VAL A 415 7.80 20.50 -15.67
C VAL A 415 8.76 20.92 -16.78
N VAL A 416 8.30 21.06 -18.03
CA VAL A 416 9.18 21.24 -19.22
C VAL A 416 8.69 22.26 -20.25
N LEU A 417 7.41 22.59 -20.30
CA LEU A 417 6.77 23.36 -21.36
C LEU A 417 5.97 24.59 -20.85
N PRO A 418 6.52 25.43 -19.94
CA PRO A 418 5.77 26.57 -19.41
C PRO A 418 5.47 27.59 -20.50
N ALA A 419 4.18 27.94 -20.64
CA ALA A 419 3.68 28.89 -21.64
C ALA A 419 4.15 28.55 -23.08
N ASN A 420 4.28 27.27 -23.40
CA ASN A 420 4.79 26.81 -24.68
C ASN A 420 3.67 26.60 -25.71
N ILE A 421 3.96 26.92 -26.98
CA ILE A 421 3.03 26.72 -28.11
C ILE A 421 2.55 25.27 -28.23
N LEU A 422 3.32 24.27 -27.81
CA LEU A 422 2.94 22.85 -27.91
C LEU A 422 1.70 22.49 -27.06
N LEU A 423 1.40 23.31 -26.04
CA LEU A 423 0.25 23.12 -25.16
C LEU A 423 -0.88 24.13 -25.45
N ASP A 424 -0.76 24.93 -26.51
CA ASP A 424 -1.77 25.92 -26.87
C ASP A 424 -3.04 25.22 -27.41
N PRO A 425 -4.21 25.39 -26.76
CA PRO A 425 -5.46 24.79 -27.21
C PRO A 425 -5.85 25.18 -28.63
N ILE A 426 -5.39 26.35 -29.12
CA ILE A 426 -5.70 26.81 -30.47
C ILE A 426 -5.19 25.85 -31.55
N ASN A 427 -4.15 25.04 -31.24
CA ASN A 427 -3.62 24.08 -32.21
C ASN A 427 -4.63 22.97 -32.53
N ASP A 428 -5.49 22.60 -31.57
CA ASP A 428 -6.50 21.57 -31.77
C ASP A 428 -7.67 22.05 -32.64
N GLU A 429 -7.89 23.37 -32.71
CA GLU A 429 -8.96 23.99 -33.51
C GLU A 429 -8.59 24.15 -34.99
N ILE A 430 -7.31 23.96 -35.35
CA ILE A 430 -6.82 24.15 -36.71
C ILE A 430 -7.11 22.89 -37.53
N GLU A 431 -8.07 22.94 -38.43
CA GLU A 431 -8.38 21.81 -39.33
C GLU A 431 -7.55 21.80 -40.64
N VAL A 432 -6.74 22.83 -40.87
CA VAL A 432 -5.99 22.99 -42.12
C VAL A 432 -4.76 22.09 -42.11
N ALA A 433 -4.83 20.94 -42.79
CA ALA A 433 -3.76 19.93 -42.81
C ALA A 433 -2.38 20.39 -43.31
N ARG A 434 -2.28 21.55 -43.97
CA ARG A 434 -1.00 22.15 -44.42
C ARG A 434 -0.38 23.11 -43.39
N ASP A 435 -1.14 23.49 -42.36
CA ASP A 435 -0.62 24.34 -41.29
C ASP A 435 0.28 23.49 -40.37
N PRO A 436 1.54 23.88 -40.10
CA PRO A 436 2.42 23.13 -39.21
C PRO A 436 1.82 22.89 -37.82
N ARG A 437 0.94 23.78 -37.34
CA ARG A 437 0.27 23.64 -36.04
C ARG A 437 -0.68 22.45 -35.98
N PHE A 438 -1.31 22.09 -37.11
CA PHE A 438 -2.11 20.85 -37.19
C PHE A 438 -1.24 19.60 -36.99
N ALA A 439 -0.04 19.59 -37.59
CA ALA A 439 0.91 18.50 -37.38
C ALA A 439 1.42 18.45 -35.93
N LEU A 440 1.69 19.61 -35.30
CA LEU A 440 2.05 19.69 -33.88
C LEU A 440 0.97 19.12 -32.97
N ALA A 441 -0.30 19.49 -33.17
CA ALA A 441 -1.42 18.94 -32.41
C ALA A 441 -1.48 17.41 -32.53
N LYS A 442 -1.31 16.88 -33.74
CA LYS A 442 -1.27 15.43 -33.99
C LYS A 442 -0.09 14.74 -33.28
N HIS A 443 1.10 15.31 -33.33
CA HIS A 443 2.28 14.74 -32.66
C HIS A 443 2.14 14.77 -31.13
N MET A 444 1.61 15.85 -30.57
CA MET A 444 1.31 15.93 -29.14
C MET A 444 0.22 14.96 -28.70
N GLU A 445 -0.78 14.74 -29.54
CA GLU A 445 -1.81 13.73 -29.28
C GLU A 445 -1.25 12.31 -29.30
N GLU A 446 -0.38 12.02 -30.28
CA GLU A 446 0.34 10.76 -30.33
C GLU A 446 1.21 10.54 -29.08
N PHE A 447 1.89 11.58 -28.60
CA PHE A 447 2.65 11.52 -27.36
C PHE A 447 1.76 11.21 -26.15
N ARG A 448 0.63 11.92 -26.01
CA ARG A 448 -0.34 11.67 -24.94
C ARG A 448 -0.84 10.23 -24.97
N ILE A 449 -1.26 9.71 -26.13
CA ILE A 449 -1.74 8.32 -26.27
C ILE A 449 -0.67 7.30 -25.84
N ARG A 450 0.60 7.53 -26.22
CA ARG A 450 1.70 6.59 -25.90
C ARG A 450 2.16 6.66 -24.43
N SER A 451 2.07 7.81 -23.78
CA SER A 451 2.61 8.04 -22.42
C SER A 451 1.55 8.00 -21.31
N PHE A 452 0.30 8.31 -21.64
CA PHE A 452 -0.81 8.41 -20.69
C PHE A 452 -1.00 7.14 -19.83
N PRO A 453 -1.01 5.91 -20.38
CA PRO A 453 -1.21 4.72 -19.55
C PRO A 453 -0.16 4.59 -18.44
N ALA A 454 1.12 4.83 -18.78
CA ALA A 454 2.21 4.78 -17.82
C ALA A 454 2.15 5.92 -16.79
N TYR A 455 1.68 7.11 -17.20
CA TYR A 455 1.49 8.25 -16.31
C TYR A 455 0.40 7.98 -15.25
N LEU A 456 -0.77 7.47 -15.65
CA LEU A 456 -1.80 7.09 -14.68
C LEU A 456 -1.37 5.94 -13.77
N GLU A 457 -0.59 5.01 -14.30
CA GLU A 457 -0.17 3.85 -13.52
C GLU A 457 0.73 4.25 -12.34
N ILE A 458 1.38 5.42 -12.38
CA ILE A 458 2.05 6.00 -11.21
C ILE A 458 1.05 6.25 -10.07
N PHE A 459 -0.05 6.95 -10.34
CA PHE A 459 -1.07 7.23 -9.33
C PHE A 459 -1.68 5.93 -8.80
N ARG A 460 -1.95 4.96 -9.69
CA ARG A 460 -2.55 3.68 -9.31
C ARG A 460 -1.61 2.88 -8.43
N THR A 461 -0.34 2.82 -8.79
CA THR A 461 0.73 2.18 -8.02
C THR A 461 0.87 2.79 -6.63
N LEU A 462 0.82 4.11 -6.53
CA LEU A 462 0.92 4.82 -5.25
C LEU A 462 -0.28 4.54 -4.33
N CYS A 463 -1.46 4.26 -4.88
CA CYS A 463 -2.66 3.95 -4.10
C CYS A 463 -2.64 2.55 -3.45
N GLN A 464 -1.70 1.68 -3.83
CA GLN A 464 -1.62 0.32 -3.30
C GLN A 464 -0.99 0.27 -1.91
N ASN A 465 -1.09 -0.89 -1.24
CA ASN A 465 -0.33 -1.12 -0.02
C ASN A 465 1.18 -0.95 -0.30
N ARG A 466 1.98 -0.51 0.69
CA ARG A 466 3.38 -0.10 0.47
C ARG A 466 4.23 -1.20 -0.20
N SER A 467 4.00 -2.46 0.16
CA SER A 467 4.68 -3.62 -0.41
C SER A 467 4.31 -3.87 -1.87
N ARG A 468 3.04 -3.70 -2.26
CA ARG A 468 2.58 -3.76 -3.65
C ARG A 468 3.05 -2.56 -4.45
N ALA A 469 2.99 -1.35 -3.88
CA ALA A 469 3.48 -0.14 -4.52
C ALA A 469 4.94 -0.31 -4.97
N ARG A 470 5.83 -0.79 -4.10
CA ARG A 470 7.23 -1.06 -4.47
C ARG A 470 7.36 -2.10 -5.59
N ARG A 471 6.60 -3.20 -5.52
CA ARG A 471 6.63 -4.25 -6.55
C ARG A 471 6.17 -3.73 -7.91
N MET A 472 5.05 -3.01 -7.92
CA MET A 472 4.49 -2.40 -9.14
C MET A 472 5.42 -1.34 -9.73
N MET A 473 6.06 -0.50 -8.88
CA MET A 473 7.09 0.43 -9.34
C MET A 473 8.23 -0.27 -10.11
N CYS A 474 8.71 -1.43 -9.62
CA CYS A 474 9.71 -2.22 -10.34
C CYS A 474 9.24 -2.68 -11.73
N HIS A 475 7.95 -2.96 -11.89
CA HIS A 475 7.38 -3.37 -13.18
C HIS A 475 7.25 -2.19 -14.13
N ILE A 476 6.58 -1.10 -13.71
CA ILE A 476 6.35 0.07 -14.56
C ILE A 476 7.63 0.78 -14.99
N LEU A 477 8.73 0.65 -14.23
CA LEU A 477 10.04 1.18 -14.62
C LEU A 477 10.48 0.75 -16.03
N HIS A 478 10.13 -0.47 -16.45
CA HIS A 478 10.45 -0.98 -17.78
C HIS A 478 9.60 -0.30 -18.87
N GLU A 479 8.37 0.06 -18.55
CA GLU A 479 7.47 0.80 -19.44
C GLU A 479 7.97 2.24 -19.63
N TRP A 480 8.45 2.87 -18.56
CA TRP A 480 9.01 4.22 -18.61
C TRP A 480 10.30 4.33 -19.45
N GLU A 481 11.06 3.25 -19.61
CA GLU A 481 12.15 3.19 -20.61
C GLU A 481 11.61 3.38 -22.03
N ARG A 482 10.52 2.68 -22.36
CA ARG A 482 9.86 2.80 -23.67
C ARG A 482 9.23 4.18 -23.86
N VAL A 483 8.53 4.69 -22.86
CA VAL A 483 7.92 6.04 -22.92
C VAL A 483 8.97 7.10 -23.20
N GLN A 484 10.17 6.99 -22.61
CA GLN A 484 11.24 7.94 -22.92
C GLN A 484 11.71 7.84 -24.38
N MET A 485 11.86 6.63 -24.92
CA MET A 485 12.25 6.44 -26.33
C MET A 485 11.19 7.00 -27.30
N ASP A 486 9.92 6.71 -27.03
CA ASP A 486 8.80 7.21 -27.83
C ASP A 486 8.71 8.75 -27.74
N ALA A 487 8.94 9.31 -26.56
CA ALA A 487 8.96 10.76 -26.35
C ALA A 487 10.12 11.44 -27.13
N GLU A 488 11.29 10.80 -27.20
CA GLU A 488 12.42 11.30 -27.98
C GLU A 488 12.15 11.24 -29.49
N GLU A 489 11.50 10.17 -29.98
CA GLU A 489 11.04 10.09 -31.37
C GLU A 489 10.12 11.28 -31.70
N ILE A 490 9.14 11.54 -30.84
CA ILE A 490 8.17 12.62 -31.05
C ILE A 490 8.82 14.00 -30.90
N ASP A 491 9.74 14.20 -29.96
CA ASP A 491 10.51 15.45 -29.85
C ASP A 491 11.22 15.79 -31.16
N ASN A 492 11.80 14.81 -31.86
CA ASN A 492 12.45 15.03 -33.15
C ASN A 492 11.44 15.40 -34.26
N LEU A 493 10.25 14.82 -34.26
CA LEU A 493 9.17 15.17 -35.20
C LEU A 493 8.66 16.60 -34.93
N VAL A 494 8.44 16.95 -33.66
CA VAL A 494 8.03 18.28 -33.22
C VAL A 494 9.08 19.32 -33.60
N GLU A 495 10.37 19.05 -33.36
CA GLU A 495 11.48 19.94 -33.74
C GLU A 495 11.50 20.19 -35.25
N SER A 496 11.33 19.14 -36.06
CA SER A 496 11.29 19.30 -37.53
C SER A 496 10.12 20.18 -37.98
N THR A 497 8.95 20.02 -37.38
CA THR A 497 7.73 20.78 -37.70
C THR A 497 7.83 22.24 -37.23
N LEU A 498 8.40 22.49 -36.04
CA LEU A 498 8.59 23.85 -35.51
C LEU A 498 9.51 24.71 -36.38
N ASN A 499 10.51 24.09 -37.02
CA ASN A 499 11.42 24.78 -37.93
C ASN A 499 10.73 25.29 -39.21
N GLU A 500 9.58 24.71 -39.59
CA GLU A 500 8.77 25.13 -40.72
C GLU A 500 7.91 26.37 -40.42
N ILE A 501 7.72 26.73 -39.14
CA ILE A 501 6.93 27.90 -38.74
C ILE A 501 7.80 29.16 -38.85
N PRO A 502 7.48 30.13 -39.74
CA PRO A 502 8.34 31.29 -40.01
C PRO A 502 8.63 32.17 -38.79
N GLU A 503 7.66 32.32 -37.89
CA GLU A 503 7.79 33.07 -36.63
C GLU A 503 8.68 32.36 -35.59
N ASN A 504 8.85 31.05 -35.74
CA ASN A 504 9.69 30.19 -34.91
C ASN A 504 11.02 29.81 -35.60
N SER A 505 11.22 30.13 -36.87
CA SER A 505 12.44 29.81 -37.63
C SER A 505 13.69 30.54 -37.11
N LEU A 506 13.52 31.52 -36.20
CA LEU A 506 14.61 32.12 -35.41
C LEU A 506 15.03 31.29 -34.17
N LEU A 507 14.34 30.17 -33.88
CA LEU A 507 14.67 29.20 -32.81
C LEU A 507 15.77 28.20 -33.20
N ALA A 508 16.21 28.21 -34.46
CA ALA A 508 17.40 27.50 -34.86
C ALA A 508 18.63 28.20 -34.26
N GLY A 509 18.86 27.95 -32.97
CA GLY A 509 20.12 28.21 -32.29
C GLY A 509 21.23 27.48 -33.04
N THR A 510 21.93 28.23 -33.88
CA THR A 510 23.14 27.82 -34.58
C THR A 510 24.28 27.70 -33.56
N GLY A 511 24.41 26.52 -32.96
CA GLY A 511 25.55 26.16 -32.13
C GLY A 511 25.66 24.64 -31.98
N PRO A 512 26.88 24.07 -31.89
CA PRO A 512 27.07 22.65 -31.59
C PRO A 512 26.78 22.40 -30.11
N GLY A 513 25.50 22.29 -29.73
CA GLY A 513 25.05 22.08 -28.35
C GLY A 513 23.88 21.11 -28.25
N ASP A 514 23.70 20.51 -27.07
CA ASP A 514 22.66 19.52 -26.78
C ASP A 514 21.25 20.04 -27.10
N LYS A 515 20.44 19.20 -27.75
CA LYS A 515 19.01 19.45 -28.03
C LYS A 515 18.19 19.54 -26.71
N PRO A 516 17.11 20.35 -26.65
CA PRO A 516 16.29 20.47 -25.43
C PRO A 516 15.49 19.20 -25.11
N LEU A 517 14.90 18.53 -26.11
CA LEU A 517 14.10 17.29 -25.97
C LEU A 517 13.12 17.34 -24.77
N PRO A 518 12.14 18.27 -24.76
CA PRO A 518 11.28 18.50 -23.60
C PRO A 518 10.44 17.27 -23.21
N LEU A 519 9.87 16.52 -24.16
CA LEU A 519 9.02 15.37 -23.85
C LEU A 519 9.85 14.21 -23.29
N SER A 520 11.01 13.91 -23.89
CA SER A 520 11.96 12.92 -23.37
C SER A 520 12.52 13.34 -22.01
N SER A 521 12.74 14.64 -21.80
CA SER A 521 13.20 15.18 -20.51
C SER A 521 12.15 15.01 -19.41
N TRP A 522 10.87 15.18 -19.72
CA TRP A 522 9.77 14.89 -18.80
C TRP A 522 9.74 13.40 -18.44
N ALA A 523 9.79 12.52 -19.45
CA ALA A 523 9.77 11.08 -19.23
C ALA A 523 10.96 10.59 -18.39
N PHE A 524 12.15 11.11 -18.67
CA PHE A 524 13.37 10.76 -17.92
C PHE A 524 13.30 11.23 -16.46
N LEU A 525 12.70 12.39 -16.17
CA LEU A 525 12.54 12.87 -14.79
C LEU A 525 11.65 11.92 -13.98
N TYR A 526 10.50 11.51 -14.53
CA TYR A 526 9.61 10.55 -13.89
C TYR A 526 10.28 9.18 -13.70
N LYS A 527 11.02 8.71 -14.70
CA LYS A 527 11.78 7.47 -14.61
C LYS A 527 12.81 7.50 -13.47
N ILE A 528 13.61 8.57 -13.33
CA ILE A 528 14.55 8.68 -12.20
C ILE A 528 13.81 8.74 -10.86
N ARG A 529 12.70 9.50 -10.76
CA ARG A 529 11.89 9.54 -9.53
C ARG A 529 11.38 8.16 -9.13
N LEU A 530 10.88 7.37 -10.08
CA LEU A 530 10.47 5.99 -9.84
C LEU A 530 11.64 5.12 -9.35
N MET A 531 12.83 5.26 -9.94
CA MET A 531 14.03 4.53 -9.48
C MET A 531 14.38 4.91 -8.04
N GLU A 532 14.35 6.21 -7.69
CA GLU A 532 14.59 6.68 -6.33
C GLU A 532 13.55 6.12 -5.35
N TRP A 533 12.25 6.15 -5.70
CA TRP A 533 11.19 5.61 -4.85
C TRP A 533 11.30 4.11 -4.64
N VAL A 534 11.69 3.32 -5.65
CA VAL A 534 11.98 1.88 -5.49
C VAL A 534 13.10 1.67 -4.47
N VAL A 535 14.13 2.51 -4.51
CA VAL A 535 15.24 2.44 -3.56
C VAL A 535 14.77 2.83 -2.16
N GLN A 536 14.10 3.97 -2.03
CA GLN A 536 13.60 4.52 -0.77
C GLN A 536 12.60 3.60 -0.05
N LEU A 537 11.63 3.04 -0.79
CA LEU A 537 10.70 2.04 -0.27
C LEU A 537 11.42 0.78 0.20
N GLY A 538 12.60 0.45 -0.34
CA GLY A 538 13.39 -0.67 0.16
C GLY A 538 14.00 -0.42 1.54
N PHE A 539 14.28 0.84 1.91
CA PHE A 539 14.64 1.18 3.30
C PHE A 539 13.41 1.08 4.21
N GLU A 540 12.28 1.68 3.80
CA GLU A 540 11.03 1.67 4.57
C GLU A 540 10.53 0.25 4.87
N LEU A 541 10.62 -0.65 3.89
CA LEU A 541 10.09 -2.02 3.96
C LEU A 541 11.10 -3.05 4.46
N GLU A 542 12.23 -2.62 5.04
CA GLU A 542 13.29 -3.51 5.55
C GLU A 542 13.82 -4.52 4.50
N ILE A 543 13.85 -4.12 3.24
CA ILE A 543 14.27 -4.97 2.12
C ILE A 543 15.80 -5.14 2.08
N TYR A 544 16.55 -4.16 2.59
CA TYR A 544 18.02 -4.17 2.62
C TYR A 544 18.53 -4.62 3.97
N GLN A 545 19.51 -5.53 3.95
CA GLN A 545 20.25 -5.94 5.13
C GLN A 545 21.23 -4.83 5.57
N ALA A 546 21.65 -4.88 6.83
CA ALA A 546 22.55 -3.87 7.40
C ALA A 546 23.84 -3.66 6.58
N ASP A 547 24.41 -4.75 6.04
CA ASP A 547 25.63 -4.72 5.21
C ASP A 547 25.40 -4.27 3.76
N GLU A 548 24.13 -4.14 3.33
CA GLU A 548 23.77 -3.59 2.02
C GLU A 548 23.52 -2.07 2.09
N LEU A 549 23.32 -1.50 3.29
CA LEU A 549 22.90 -0.10 3.45
C LEU A 549 23.90 0.89 2.86
N ALA A 550 25.21 0.67 3.05
CA ALA A 550 26.24 1.54 2.45
C ALA A 550 26.07 1.64 0.93
N GLY A 551 25.97 0.48 0.27
CA GLY A 551 25.83 0.40 -1.18
C GLY A 551 24.49 0.94 -1.69
N MET A 552 23.39 0.66 -0.99
CA MET A 552 22.06 1.16 -1.42
C MET A 552 21.92 2.67 -1.23
N TYR A 553 22.50 3.25 -0.17
CA TYR A 553 22.57 4.71 -0.03
C TYR A 553 23.49 5.33 -1.08
N TRP A 554 24.61 4.70 -1.42
CA TRP A 554 25.44 5.15 -2.54
C TRP A 554 24.66 5.15 -3.85
N TYR A 555 23.90 4.09 -4.12
CA TYR A 555 23.09 4.04 -5.34
C TYR A 555 21.99 5.10 -5.36
N LEU A 556 21.33 5.36 -4.21
CA LEU A 556 20.40 6.48 -4.09
C LEU A 556 21.10 7.83 -4.35
N SER A 557 22.31 8.01 -3.83
CA SER A 557 23.12 9.23 -4.04
C SER A 557 23.49 9.41 -5.53
N TYR A 558 23.82 8.31 -6.23
CA TYR A 558 24.06 8.27 -7.67
C TYR A 558 22.83 8.71 -8.49
N LEU A 559 21.64 8.22 -8.15
CA LEU A 559 20.40 8.59 -8.82
C LEU A 559 20.02 10.06 -8.55
N ALA A 560 20.03 10.47 -7.29
CA ALA A 560 19.68 11.82 -6.88
C ALA A 560 20.60 12.88 -7.50
N LYS A 561 21.90 12.60 -7.60
CA LYS A 561 22.85 13.46 -8.32
C LYS A 561 22.46 13.66 -9.79
N ARG A 562 22.00 12.59 -10.46
CA ARG A 562 21.51 12.70 -11.85
C ARG A 562 20.19 13.46 -11.94
N ARG A 563 19.30 13.32 -10.97
CA ARG A 563 18.08 14.14 -10.86
C ARG A 563 18.43 15.62 -10.76
N VAL A 564 19.37 16.01 -9.90
CA VAL A 564 19.85 17.41 -9.79
C VAL A 564 20.35 17.93 -11.13
N MET A 565 21.26 17.20 -11.80
CA MET A 565 21.83 17.61 -13.09
C MET A 565 20.77 17.73 -14.17
N HIS A 566 19.78 16.82 -14.19
CA HIS A 566 18.70 16.84 -15.17
C HIS A 566 17.73 18.00 -14.93
N CYS A 567 17.33 18.27 -13.68
CA CYS A 567 16.50 19.42 -13.35
C CYS A 567 17.21 20.75 -13.68
N GLU A 568 18.53 20.85 -13.46
CA GLU A 568 19.31 22.03 -13.86
C GLU A 568 19.34 22.20 -15.38
N ARG A 569 19.46 21.10 -16.14
CA ARG A 569 19.36 21.13 -17.60
C ARG A 569 18.00 21.65 -18.04
N ILE A 570 16.90 21.13 -17.49
CA ILE A 570 15.54 21.63 -17.79
C ILE A 570 15.44 23.12 -17.47
N ARG A 571 15.86 23.54 -16.27
CA ARG A 571 15.85 24.95 -15.84
C ARG A 571 16.62 25.86 -16.78
N ALA A 572 17.79 25.43 -17.26
CA ALA A 572 18.59 26.20 -18.20
C ALA A 572 17.87 26.41 -19.54
N PHE A 573 17.17 25.39 -20.06
CA PHE A 573 16.35 25.53 -21.27
C PHE A 573 15.09 26.36 -21.03
N THR A 574 14.42 26.22 -19.89
CA THR A 574 13.27 27.06 -19.50
C THR A 574 13.65 28.54 -19.45
N LEU A 575 14.78 28.88 -18.81
CA LEU A 575 15.28 30.26 -18.76
C LEU A 575 15.68 30.81 -20.13
N ARG A 576 16.26 29.98 -20.99
CA ARG A 576 16.58 30.35 -22.37
C ARG A 576 15.29 30.70 -23.13
N SER A 577 14.30 29.82 -23.08
CA SER A 577 13.00 30.02 -23.72
C SER A 577 12.29 31.28 -23.20
N HIS A 578 12.31 31.53 -21.89
CA HIS A 578 11.78 32.76 -21.30
C HIS A 578 12.48 34.03 -21.85
N GLY A 579 13.82 34.00 -21.96
CA GLY A 579 14.59 35.10 -22.55
C GLY A 579 14.22 35.36 -24.01
N GLU A 580 14.07 34.31 -24.80
CA GLU A 580 13.67 34.37 -26.21
C GLU A 580 12.25 34.95 -26.38
N MET A 581 11.29 34.52 -25.56
CA MET A 581 9.92 35.06 -25.57
C MET A 581 9.90 36.57 -25.29
N ARG A 582 10.68 37.05 -24.31
CA ARG A 582 10.78 38.48 -24.01
C ARG A 582 11.44 39.27 -25.12
N GLN A 583 12.46 38.70 -25.78
CA GLN A 583 13.10 39.34 -26.94
C GLN A 583 12.12 39.52 -28.11
N ARG A 584 11.29 38.49 -28.40
CA ARG A 584 10.24 38.57 -29.42
C ARG A 584 9.19 39.64 -29.10
N GLY A 585 8.83 39.78 -27.82
CA GLY A 585 7.96 40.85 -27.33
C GLY A 585 8.59 42.25 -27.34
N GLY A 586 9.74 42.45 -27.99
CA GLY A 586 10.45 43.73 -28.02
C GLY A 586 11.00 44.15 -26.65
N GLY A 587 11.31 43.18 -25.78
CA GLY A 587 11.78 43.39 -24.41
C GLY A 587 10.68 43.70 -23.40
N ARG A 588 9.40 43.70 -23.80
CA ARG A 588 8.26 43.90 -22.89
C ARG A 588 8.10 42.72 -21.93
N ALA A 589 7.44 42.98 -20.81
CA ALA A 589 7.01 41.91 -19.91
C ALA A 589 6.01 41.00 -20.63
N LEU A 590 6.03 39.70 -20.30
CA LEU A 590 5.04 38.76 -20.80
C LEU A 590 3.65 39.09 -20.22
N PRO A 591 2.58 38.63 -20.88
CA PRO A 591 1.25 38.58 -20.28
C PRO A 591 1.28 37.95 -18.88
N GLY A 592 0.43 38.44 -17.96
CA GLY A 592 0.51 38.07 -16.55
C GLY A 592 0.26 36.59 -16.26
N ASP A 593 -0.57 35.94 -17.08
CA ASP A 593 -0.82 34.50 -17.09
C ASP A 593 0.42 33.71 -17.51
N GLN A 594 1.10 34.09 -18.60
CA GLN A 594 2.33 33.44 -19.05
C GLN A 594 3.48 33.61 -18.04
N GLU A 595 3.60 34.79 -17.44
CA GLU A 595 4.59 35.06 -16.39
C GLU A 595 4.32 34.22 -15.13
N ALA A 596 3.05 34.03 -14.75
CA ALA A 596 2.66 33.19 -13.62
C ALA A 596 3.01 31.71 -13.87
N VAL A 597 2.69 31.17 -15.05
CA VAL A 597 3.06 29.79 -15.44
C VAL A 597 4.58 29.60 -15.43
N MET A 598 5.32 30.56 -15.98
CA MET A 598 6.79 30.53 -15.97
C MET A 598 7.35 30.56 -14.54
N THR A 599 6.79 31.41 -13.68
CA THR A 599 7.19 31.50 -12.27
C THR A 599 6.90 30.20 -11.52
N LYS A 600 5.75 29.56 -11.76
CA LYS A 600 5.37 28.26 -11.20
C LYS A 600 6.36 27.17 -11.62
N SER A 601 6.72 27.10 -12.91
CA SER A 601 7.71 26.14 -13.42
C SER A 601 9.11 26.36 -12.83
N LEU A 602 9.59 27.60 -12.76
CA LEU A 602 10.89 27.90 -12.16
C LEU A 602 10.93 27.59 -10.65
N THR A 603 9.81 27.81 -9.96
CA THR A 603 9.65 27.44 -8.54
C THR A 603 9.68 25.92 -8.39
N PHE A 604 8.94 25.17 -9.20
CA PHE A 604 8.98 23.72 -9.24
C PHE A 604 10.39 23.18 -9.43
N LEU A 605 11.10 23.64 -10.47
CA LEU A 605 12.45 23.18 -10.78
C LEU A 605 13.43 23.48 -9.65
N ARG A 606 13.32 24.66 -9.03
CA ARG A 606 14.12 25.01 -7.85
C ARG A 606 13.83 24.09 -6.66
N THR A 607 12.56 23.83 -6.38
CA THR A 607 12.12 22.93 -5.30
C THR A 607 12.63 21.51 -5.55
N MET A 608 12.44 20.97 -6.75
CA MET A 608 12.90 19.64 -7.15
C MET A 608 14.42 19.49 -7.07
N MET A 609 15.18 20.51 -7.48
CA MET A 609 16.63 20.51 -7.35
C MET A 609 17.09 20.53 -5.90
N LEU A 610 16.42 21.31 -5.04
CA LEU A 610 16.76 21.37 -3.62
C LEU A 610 16.46 20.03 -2.93
N ASP A 611 15.29 19.45 -3.17
CA ASP A 611 14.90 18.12 -2.69
C ASP A 611 15.89 17.03 -3.15
N ALA A 612 16.23 17.03 -4.44
CA ALA A 612 17.20 16.08 -5.00
C ALA A 612 18.60 16.28 -4.41
N SER A 613 19.02 17.52 -4.16
CA SER A 613 20.32 17.82 -3.56
C SER A 613 20.39 17.34 -2.10
N VAL A 614 19.32 17.55 -1.34
CA VAL A 614 19.20 17.03 0.03
C VAL A 614 19.24 15.50 0.04
N THR A 615 18.49 14.87 -0.86
CA THR A 615 18.48 13.40 -1.02
C THR A 615 19.88 12.89 -1.36
N TRP A 616 20.55 13.52 -2.32
CA TRP A 616 21.91 13.19 -2.73
C TRP A 616 22.88 13.29 -1.55
N GLU A 617 22.98 14.45 -0.90
CA GLU A 617 23.97 14.69 0.14
C GLU A 617 23.73 13.85 1.41
N LEU A 618 22.47 13.63 1.79
CA LEU A 618 22.13 12.80 2.95
C LEU A 618 22.41 11.32 2.67
N ALA A 619 22.06 10.81 1.48
CA ALA A 619 22.37 9.45 1.08
C ALA A 619 23.88 9.23 0.99
N ASP A 620 24.62 10.18 0.42
CA ASP A 620 26.08 10.08 0.30
C ASP A 620 26.77 10.05 1.67
N ALA A 621 26.30 10.89 2.61
CA ALA A 621 26.80 10.87 3.98
C ALA A 621 26.49 9.56 4.72
N LEU A 622 25.29 9.00 4.55
CA LEU A 622 24.94 7.72 5.17
C LEU A 622 25.73 6.57 4.56
N SER A 623 25.95 6.58 3.24
CA SER A 623 26.85 5.63 2.57
C SER A 623 28.23 5.63 3.22
N CYS A 624 28.85 6.81 3.33
CA CYS A 624 30.15 6.99 3.99
C CYS A 624 30.15 6.55 5.46
N LEU A 625 29.10 6.88 6.21
CA LEU A 625 28.98 6.47 7.62
C LEU A 625 28.90 4.94 7.75
N TYR A 626 28.07 4.25 6.97
CA TYR A 626 27.97 2.79 7.00
C TYR A 626 29.27 2.13 6.52
N ALA A 627 29.91 2.65 5.48
CA ALA A 627 31.21 2.17 5.01
C ALA A 627 32.28 2.25 6.12
N ALA A 628 32.35 3.39 6.83
CA ALA A 628 33.25 3.57 7.97
C ALA A 628 32.92 2.62 9.13
N LEU A 629 31.64 2.39 9.44
CA LEU A 629 31.21 1.46 10.50
C LEU A 629 31.57 0.00 10.17
N HIS A 630 31.49 -0.42 8.91
CA HIS A 630 31.93 -1.74 8.49
C HIS A 630 33.45 -1.88 8.51
N ARG A 631 34.20 -0.88 8.01
CA ARG A 631 35.67 -0.91 7.99
C ARG A 631 36.28 -0.89 9.39
N THR A 632 35.66 -0.17 10.32
CA THR A 632 36.04 -0.23 11.73
C THR A 632 35.64 -1.53 12.41
N GLY A 633 34.78 -2.35 11.80
CA GLY A 633 34.24 -3.58 12.39
C GLY A 633 33.19 -3.36 13.48
N LEU A 634 32.71 -2.12 13.67
CA LEU A 634 31.59 -1.81 14.57
C LEU A 634 30.28 -2.43 14.06
N LEU A 635 30.14 -2.58 12.74
CA LEU A 635 29.11 -3.40 12.12
C LEU A 635 29.76 -4.61 11.43
N LYS A 636 29.28 -5.81 11.75
CA LYS A 636 29.81 -7.06 11.19
C LYS A 636 29.04 -7.45 9.93
N THR A 637 29.76 -7.88 8.91
CA THR A 637 29.18 -8.51 7.72
C THR A 637 28.97 -10.01 7.97
N PRO A 638 27.76 -10.55 7.78
CA PRO A 638 27.52 -11.97 8.00
C PRO A 638 28.19 -12.82 6.91
N VAL A 639 28.72 -13.98 7.30
CA VAL A 639 29.33 -14.94 6.38
C VAL A 639 28.25 -15.66 5.58
N ARG A 640 28.39 -15.71 4.25
CA ARG A 640 27.42 -16.35 3.35
C ARG A 640 28.14 -17.37 2.44
N PRO A 641 28.24 -18.65 2.84
CA PRO A 641 29.07 -19.63 2.13
C PRO A 641 28.51 -20.07 0.75
N TYR A 642 27.21 -19.88 0.51
CA TYR A 642 26.53 -20.31 -0.71
C TYR A 642 26.31 -19.19 -1.75
N SER A 643 26.92 -18.02 -1.55
CA SER A 643 26.68 -16.84 -2.40
C SER A 643 27.87 -15.89 -2.41
N THR A 644 28.15 -15.29 -3.57
CA THR A 644 29.14 -14.22 -3.73
C THR A 644 28.49 -12.83 -3.61
N ASP A 645 29.28 -11.82 -3.29
CA ASP A 645 28.83 -10.42 -3.24
C ASP A 645 28.25 -9.96 -4.60
N GLU A 646 28.86 -10.41 -5.70
CA GLU A 646 28.44 -10.12 -7.08
C GLU A 646 27.05 -10.69 -7.38
N LEU A 647 26.78 -11.96 -7.08
CA LEU A 647 25.46 -12.56 -7.30
C LEU A 647 24.36 -11.86 -6.46
N ARG A 648 24.71 -11.39 -5.26
CA ARG A 648 23.76 -10.62 -4.44
C ARG A 648 23.52 -9.24 -5.03
N TYR A 649 24.56 -8.59 -5.52
CA TYR A 649 24.45 -7.32 -6.23
C TYR A 649 23.54 -7.45 -7.45
N GLU A 650 23.76 -8.45 -8.30
CA GLU A 650 22.93 -8.71 -9.49
C GLU A 650 21.46 -8.94 -9.12
N LEU A 651 21.20 -9.73 -8.07
CA LEU A 651 19.84 -9.97 -7.60
C LEU A 651 19.20 -8.68 -7.05
N ARG A 652 19.95 -7.91 -6.26
CA ARG A 652 19.50 -6.66 -5.64
C ARG A 652 19.17 -5.60 -6.68
N MET A 653 20.00 -5.49 -7.72
CA MET A 653 19.90 -4.49 -8.77
C MET A 653 19.09 -4.93 -9.98
N ARG A 654 18.59 -6.18 -10.00
CA ARG A 654 17.74 -6.72 -11.08
C ARG A 654 16.61 -5.78 -11.53
N PRO A 655 15.89 -5.06 -10.65
CA PRO A 655 14.84 -4.13 -11.10
C PRO A 655 15.33 -3.01 -12.03
N PHE A 656 16.62 -2.69 -12.01
CA PHE A 656 17.22 -1.61 -12.78
C PHE A 656 18.05 -2.10 -13.98
N ALA A 657 18.22 -3.42 -14.15
CA ALA A 657 19.14 -3.98 -15.13
C ALA A 657 18.75 -3.69 -16.59
N ALA A 658 17.45 -3.51 -16.86
CA ALA A 658 16.93 -3.21 -18.19
C ALA A 658 16.91 -1.71 -18.52
N ILE A 659 17.28 -0.83 -17.57
CA ILE A 659 17.22 0.62 -17.74
C ILE A 659 18.51 1.08 -18.44
N GLY A 660 18.37 1.72 -19.61
CA GLY A 660 19.51 2.20 -20.38
C GLY A 660 20.14 3.45 -19.76
N LEU A 661 19.29 4.42 -19.40
CA LEU A 661 19.72 5.69 -18.79
C LEU A 661 18.93 5.95 -17.50
N PRO A 662 19.57 6.23 -16.35
CA PRO A 662 21.00 6.10 -16.12
C PRO A 662 21.43 4.63 -16.11
N ALA A 663 22.56 4.35 -16.75
CA ALA A 663 23.10 3.00 -16.77
C ALA A 663 23.37 2.48 -15.36
N LEU A 664 23.01 1.22 -15.13
CA LEU A 664 23.33 0.50 -13.91
C LEU A 664 24.87 0.38 -13.79
N PRO A 665 25.49 0.81 -12.67
CA PRO A 665 26.92 0.63 -12.47
C PRO A 665 27.34 -0.85 -12.53
N SER A 666 28.59 -1.15 -12.89
CA SER A 666 29.09 -2.53 -12.74
C SER A 666 29.25 -2.88 -11.27
N PHE A 667 29.26 -4.18 -10.94
CA PHE A 667 29.55 -4.64 -9.57
C PHE A 667 30.88 -4.08 -9.05
N GLU A 668 31.93 -4.09 -9.88
CA GLU A 668 33.24 -3.52 -9.52
C GLU A 668 33.17 -2.02 -9.15
N THR A 669 32.43 -1.24 -9.95
CA THR A 669 32.23 0.19 -9.69
C THR A 669 31.44 0.39 -8.40
N PHE A 670 30.34 -0.33 -8.25
CA PHE A 670 29.50 -0.27 -7.05
C PHE A 670 30.29 -0.64 -5.79
N GLN A 671 31.05 -1.74 -5.82
CA GLN A 671 31.84 -2.21 -4.68
C GLN A 671 32.92 -1.18 -4.31
N LYS A 672 33.67 -0.67 -5.30
CA LYS A 672 34.71 0.33 -5.08
C LYS A 672 34.15 1.59 -4.43
N GLU A 673 33.05 2.10 -4.94
CA GLU A 673 32.46 3.36 -4.50
C GLU A 673 31.70 3.22 -3.16
N ALA A 674 31.08 2.07 -2.89
CA ALA A 674 30.42 1.80 -1.63
C ALA A 674 31.40 1.51 -0.48
N GLN A 675 32.51 0.82 -0.74
CA GLN A 675 33.51 0.49 0.28
C GLN A 675 34.55 1.59 0.49
N GLN A 676 34.83 2.39 -0.54
CA GLN A 676 35.81 3.48 -0.53
C GLN A 676 37.18 3.04 0.01
N SER A 677 37.63 1.84 -0.37
CA SER A 677 38.80 1.16 0.21
C SER A 677 40.12 1.90 0.04
N THR A 678 40.24 2.78 -0.95
CA THR A 678 41.43 3.60 -1.20
C THR A 678 41.54 4.84 -0.32
N SER A 679 40.46 5.25 0.34
CA SER A 679 40.40 6.43 1.21
C SER A 679 40.62 6.04 2.67
N THR A 680 41.23 6.91 3.48
CA THR A 680 41.31 6.68 4.93
C THR A 680 39.93 6.88 5.57
N ILE A 681 39.64 6.16 6.67
CA ILE A 681 38.37 6.30 7.40
C ILE A 681 38.13 7.75 7.81
N LYS A 682 39.18 8.46 8.25
CA LYS A 682 39.09 9.89 8.56
C LYS A 682 38.65 10.73 7.36
N ALA A 683 39.24 10.51 6.17
CA ALA A 683 38.87 11.26 4.97
C ALA A 683 37.42 10.99 4.55
N ILE A 684 36.94 9.75 4.70
CA ILE A 684 35.54 9.38 4.46
C ILE A 684 34.60 10.14 5.40
N LEU A 685 34.95 10.22 6.69
CA LEU A 685 34.15 10.93 7.68
C LEU A 685 34.20 12.46 7.51
N ASP A 686 35.35 13.02 7.09
CA ASP A 686 35.49 14.44 6.72
C ASP A 686 34.57 14.80 5.55
N TYR A 687 34.51 13.92 4.54
CA TYR A 687 33.60 14.07 3.40
C TYR A 687 32.13 13.96 3.82
N ALA A 688 31.78 12.95 4.63
CA ALA A 688 30.43 12.78 5.17
C ALA A 688 29.97 14.00 5.98
N GLU A 689 30.84 14.58 6.80
CA GLU A 689 30.55 15.79 7.58
C GLU A 689 30.23 16.99 6.66
N LYS A 690 30.98 17.17 5.57
CA LYS A 690 30.71 18.21 4.58
C LYS A 690 29.36 18.00 3.89
N ALA A 691 29.07 16.78 3.43
CA ALA A 691 27.80 16.43 2.80
C ALA A 691 26.62 16.68 3.76
N LEU A 692 26.73 16.29 5.03
CA LEU A 692 25.72 16.58 6.05
C LEU A 692 25.54 18.07 6.32
N GLY A 693 26.61 18.86 6.20
CA GLY A 693 26.53 20.31 6.29
C GLY A 693 25.64 20.93 5.21
N GLY A 694 25.71 20.42 3.98
CA GLY A 694 24.81 20.80 2.90
C GLY A 694 23.38 20.29 3.13
N ALA A 695 23.22 19.00 3.45
CA ALA A 695 21.91 18.38 3.65
C ALA A 695 21.12 19.06 4.76
N LYS A 696 21.76 19.42 5.87
CA LYS A 696 21.12 20.17 6.98
C LYS A 696 20.59 21.53 6.52
N LYS A 697 21.39 22.29 5.78
CA LYS A 697 20.99 23.61 5.25
C LYS A 697 19.86 23.47 4.23
N GLY A 698 19.92 22.46 3.37
CA GLY A 698 18.86 22.19 2.39
C GLY A 698 17.55 21.80 3.07
N CYS A 699 17.60 20.87 4.04
CA CYS A 699 16.44 20.52 4.87
C CYS A 699 15.87 21.74 5.61
N GLU A 700 16.73 22.58 6.21
CA GLU A 700 16.28 23.79 6.89
C GLU A 700 15.56 24.75 5.92
N ALA A 701 16.08 24.92 4.71
CA ALA A 701 15.42 25.70 3.68
C ALA A 701 14.05 25.11 3.29
N LEU A 702 13.97 23.80 3.07
CA LEU A 702 12.69 23.12 2.76
C LEU A 702 11.67 23.30 3.88
N THR A 703 12.05 23.24 5.15
CA THR A 703 11.10 23.45 6.27
C THR A 703 10.49 24.86 6.34
N ARG A 704 11.01 25.81 5.56
CA ARG A 704 10.51 27.19 5.49
C ARG A 704 9.63 27.43 4.26
N PHE A 705 9.47 26.44 3.39
CA PHE A 705 8.65 26.58 2.19
C PHE A 705 7.19 26.74 2.58
N THR A 706 6.52 27.63 1.86
CA THR A 706 5.06 27.75 1.87
C THR A 706 4.42 26.56 1.17
N GLU A 707 3.10 26.41 1.35
CA GLU A 707 2.31 25.36 0.68
C GLU A 707 2.48 25.37 -0.85
N ALA A 708 2.49 26.56 -1.45
CA ALA A 708 2.66 26.73 -2.89
C ALA A 708 4.09 26.39 -3.35
N GLU A 709 5.12 26.82 -2.61
CA GLU A 709 6.52 26.51 -2.95
C GLU A 709 6.84 25.02 -2.83
N ALA A 710 6.19 24.34 -1.89
CA ALA A 710 6.35 22.91 -1.62
C ALA A 710 5.52 22.02 -2.57
N PHE A 711 4.61 22.59 -3.37
CA PHE A 711 3.62 21.82 -4.13
C PHE A 711 2.90 20.81 -3.24
N SER A 712 2.36 21.33 -2.14
CA SER A 712 1.77 20.50 -1.08
C SER A 712 0.34 20.89 -0.74
N ALA A 713 -0.43 21.35 -1.75
CA ALA A 713 -1.80 21.80 -1.56
C ALA A 713 -2.64 20.75 -0.82
N HIS A 714 -3.37 21.16 0.21
CA HIS A 714 -4.26 20.33 1.04
C HIS A 714 -3.57 19.22 1.85
N HIS A 715 -2.23 19.20 1.92
CA HIS A 715 -1.47 18.23 2.74
C HIS A 715 -0.15 18.80 3.31
N HIS A 716 0.00 20.13 3.34
CA HIS A 716 1.24 20.80 3.72
C HIS A 716 1.75 20.41 5.12
N GLU A 717 0.86 20.29 6.10
CA GLU A 717 1.26 19.92 7.47
C GLU A 717 1.97 18.56 7.51
N ARG A 718 1.43 17.58 6.77
CA ARG A 718 2.01 16.24 6.67
C ARG A 718 3.35 16.26 5.94
N TRP A 719 3.42 16.96 4.82
CA TRP A 719 4.66 17.16 4.08
C TRP A 719 5.74 17.79 4.97
N LEU A 720 5.39 18.86 5.70
CA LEU A 720 6.30 19.55 6.61
C LEU A 720 6.78 18.66 7.76
N SER A 721 5.90 17.81 8.30
CA SER A 721 6.27 16.82 9.32
C SER A 721 7.31 15.84 8.80
N GLY A 722 7.12 15.31 7.59
CA GLY A 722 8.09 14.43 6.91
C GLY A 722 9.43 15.13 6.69
N THR A 723 9.42 16.36 6.16
CA THR A 723 10.62 17.17 5.95
C THR A 723 11.37 17.47 7.26
N LYS A 724 10.64 17.74 8.35
CA LYS A 724 11.23 17.89 9.70
C LYS A 724 11.85 16.57 10.19
N GLY A 725 11.23 15.43 9.89
CA GLY A 725 11.78 14.10 10.15
C GLY A 725 13.12 13.89 9.43
N MET A 726 13.18 14.22 8.14
CA MET A 726 14.41 14.18 7.34
C MET A 726 15.48 15.13 7.89
N HIS A 727 15.12 16.35 8.29
CA HIS A 727 16.03 17.30 8.92
C HIS A 727 16.64 16.74 10.22
N LYS A 728 15.81 16.11 11.07
CA LYS A 728 16.28 15.41 12.27
C LYS A 728 17.24 14.28 11.92
N SER A 729 16.94 13.45 10.92
CA SER A 729 17.85 12.40 10.45
C SER A 729 19.22 12.97 10.04
N ALA A 730 19.27 14.08 9.32
CA ALA A 730 20.53 14.74 8.96
C ALA A 730 21.30 15.27 10.19
N ILE A 731 20.61 15.84 11.19
CA ILE A 731 21.23 16.27 12.46
C ILE A 731 21.90 15.09 13.17
N PHE A 732 21.15 14.01 13.39
CA PHE A 732 21.62 12.85 14.14
C PHE A 732 22.69 12.05 13.38
N ALA A 733 22.61 11.98 12.06
CA ALA A 733 23.69 11.41 11.25
C ALA A 733 25.00 12.21 11.44
N GLY A 734 24.92 13.54 11.52
CA GLY A 734 26.08 14.37 11.87
C GLY A 734 26.65 14.13 13.27
N LEU A 735 25.79 13.85 14.26
CA LEU A 735 26.27 13.48 15.59
C LEU A 735 26.98 12.12 15.57
N ALA A 736 26.45 11.15 14.82
CA ALA A 736 27.08 9.84 14.65
C ALA A 736 28.45 9.93 13.95
N VAL A 737 28.54 10.68 12.84
CA VAL A 737 29.79 10.96 12.13
C VAL A 737 30.81 11.64 13.05
N ALA A 738 30.41 12.69 13.77
CA ALA A 738 31.29 13.41 14.69
C ALA A 738 31.77 12.52 15.86
N SER A 739 30.92 11.64 16.38
CA SER A 739 31.27 10.70 17.44
C SER A 739 32.33 9.70 16.96
N LEU A 740 32.08 9.05 15.81
CA LEU A 740 33.01 8.08 15.22
C LEU A 740 34.35 8.74 14.84
N LYS A 741 34.31 9.92 14.21
CA LYS A 741 35.50 10.67 13.80
C LYS A 741 36.39 11.03 14.99
N ARG A 742 35.81 11.53 16.09
CA ARG A 742 36.59 11.85 17.31
C ARG A 742 37.33 10.63 17.85
N GLU A 743 36.66 9.47 17.87
CA GLU A 743 37.26 8.25 18.38
C GLU A 743 38.34 7.67 17.46
N VAL A 744 38.12 7.71 16.13
CA VAL A 744 39.14 7.32 15.14
C VAL A 744 40.39 8.20 15.29
N VAL A 745 40.22 9.52 15.41
CA VAL A 745 41.36 10.45 15.61
C VAL A 745 42.07 10.20 16.94
N ARG A 746 41.33 9.91 18.03
CA ARG A 746 41.92 9.55 19.33
C ARG A 746 42.82 8.33 19.20
N VAL A 747 42.33 7.26 18.57
CA VAL A 747 43.10 6.02 18.40
C VAL A 747 44.31 6.22 17.50
N GLU A 748 44.19 6.99 16.41
CA GLU A 748 45.32 7.34 15.55
C GLU A 748 46.39 8.14 16.30
N MET A 749 46.00 9.06 17.18
CA MET A 749 46.94 9.83 18.01
C MET A 749 47.63 8.95 19.07
N ASP A 750 46.86 8.11 19.76
CA ASP A 750 47.39 7.18 20.77
C ASP A 750 48.42 6.24 20.14
N ALA A 751 48.14 5.69 18.96
CA ALA A 751 49.08 4.80 18.28
C ALA A 751 50.37 5.50 17.82
N ARG A 752 50.29 6.74 17.32
CA ARG A 752 51.46 7.55 16.97
C ARG A 752 52.34 7.84 18.18
N SER A 753 51.76 8.01 19.36
CA SER A 753 52.51 8.24 20.61
C SER A 753 53.25 6.99 21.11
N VAL A 754 52.80 5.79 20.73
CA VAL A 754 53.38 4.50 21.13
C VAL A 754 54.44 4.00 20.12
N GLY A 755 54.67 4.71 19.01
CA GLY A 755 55.68 4.35 18.01
C GLY A 755 55.29 3.17 17.11
N ASN A 756 54.07 2.66 17.24
CA ASN A 756 53.51 1.65 16.34
C ASN A 756 52.85 2.38 15.16
N GLY A 757 53.45 2.30 13.98
CA GLY A 757 52.75 2.71 12.75
C GLY A 757 51.52 1.83 12.55
N LEU A 758 50.33 2.42 12.43
CA LEU A 758 49.17 1.67 11.92
C LEU A 758 49.36 1.47 10.42
N GLU A 759 49.68 0.24 10.02
CA GLU A 759 49.59 -0.20 8.62
C GLU A 759 48.15 -0.66 8.25
N SER A 760 47.23 -0.77 9.23
CA SER A 760 45.86 -1.26 9.05
C SER A 760 44.78 -0.28 9.56
N ASP A 761 43.54 -0.41 9.07
CA ASP A 761 42.37 0.34 9.54
C ASP A 761 42.14 0.18 11.07
N VAL A 762 41.56 1.21 11.71
CA VAL A 762 41.24 1.21 13.14
C VAL A 762 40.17 0.16 13.45
N GLY A 763 40.54 -0.92 14.12
CA GLY A 763 39.63 -2.01 14.47
C GLY A 763 38.69 -1.71 15.65
N ALA A 764 37.55 -2.39 15.70
CA ALA A 764 36.46 -2.14 16.65
C ALA A 764 36.90 -2.22 18.11
N ALA A 765 37.82 -3.13 18.43
CA ALA A 765 38.35 -3.31 19.79
C ALA A 765 39.10 -2.08 20.32
N ALA A 766 39.61 -1.22 19.45
CA ALA A 766 40.29 0.02 19.83
C ALA A 766 39.32 1.19 20.06
N LEU A 767 38.09 1.10 19.53
CA LEU A 767 37.06 2.12 19.62
C LEU A 767 36.18 1.86 20.85
N LYS A 768 36.00 2.86 21.71
CA LYS A 768 35.07 2.80 22.85
C LYS A 768 33.64 3.12 22.43
N LEU A 769 33.21 2.59 21.28
CA LEU A 769 31.91 2.84 20.67
C LEU A 769 31.18 1.54 20.36
N THR A 770 29.85 1.62 20.31
CA THR A 770 28.96 0.59 19.80
C THR A 770 28.06 1.21 18.73
N ALA A 771 27.67 0.41 17.72
CA ALA A 771 26.79 0.85 16.65
C ALA A 771 25.62 -0.14 16.51
N GLN A 772 24.40 0.39 16.43
CA GLN A 772 23.19 -0.39 16.16
C GLN A 772 22.41 0.20 14.99
N VAL A 773 21.98 -0.66 14.07
CA VAL A 773 21.07 -0.28 12.98
C VAL A 773 19.63 -0.31 13.52
N PRO A 774 18.93 0.82 13.62
CA PRO A 774 17.52 0.83 14.02
C PRO A 774 16.63 0.28 12.90
N LYS A 775 15.44 -0.19 13.29
CA LYS A 775 14.36 -0.44 12.33
C LYS A 775 13.77 0.88 11.80
N PRO A 776 13.17 0.91 10.59
CA PRO A 776 12.62 2.13 9.98
C PRO A 776 11.60 2.86 10.85
N ASP A 777 10.71 2.13 11.52
CA ASP A 777 9.68 2.64 12.46
C ASP A 777 10.27 3.39 13.67
N LYS A 778 11.54 3.13 13.99
CA LYS A 778 12.29 3.77 15.09
C LYS A 778 13.17 4.93 14.62
N CYS A 779 13.16 5.25 13.33
CA CYS A 779 13.90 6.36 12.75
C CYS A 779 13.05 7.65 12.77
N TYR A 780 13.70 8.81 12.63
CA TYR A 780 12.97 10.08 12.47
C TYR A 780 12.26 10.20 11.12
N HIS A 781 12.71 9.41 10.15
CA HIS A 781 12.14 9.28 8.82
C HIS A 781 12.52 7.89 8.28
N GLU A 782 11.56 7.15 7.73
CA GLU A 782 11.73 5.73 7.40
C GLU A 782 12.70 5.45 6.26
N TRP A 783 12.92 6.42 5.36
CA TRP A 783 13.93 6.30 4.29
C TRP A 783 15.36 6.55 4.78
N TRP A 784 15.55 7.08 5.99
CA TRP A 784 16.85 7.54 6.50
C TRP A 784 17.21 6.80 7.78
N ILE A 785 17.73 5.59 7.62
CA ILE A 785 18.17 4.68 8.68
C ILE A 785 19.50 5.16 9.25
N VAL A 786 19.43 6.09 10.20
CA VAL A 786 20.61 6.62 10.90
C VAL A 786 21.07 5.63 11.99
N PRO A 787 22.30 5.10 11.95
CA PRO A 787 22.78 4.17 12.97
C PRO A 787 22.94 4.87 14.34
N LYS A 788 22.57 4.18 15.41
CA LYS A 788 22.76 4.65 16.78
C LYS A 788 24.20 4.34 17.21
N VAL A 789 25.05 5.37 17.25
CA VAL A 789 26.44 5.28 17.71
C VAL A 789 26.54 5.82 19.13
N ALA A 790 26.85 4.94 20.09
CA ALA A 790 26.93 5.28 21.52
C ALA A 790 28.26 4.81 22.13
N SER A 791 28.71 5.49 23.19
CA SER A 791 29.86 5.03 23.97
C SER A 791 29.61 3.63 24.52
N ALA A 792 30.59 2.74 24.40
CA ALA A 792 30.51 1.43 25.02
C ALA A 792 30.42 1.61 26.55
N THR A 793 29.31 1.20 27.16
CA THR A 793 29.23 1.08 28.62
C THR A 793 30.23 0.04 29.07
N SER A 794 31.18 0.43 29.92
CA SER A 794 32.09 -0.51 30.59
C SER A 794 31.24 -1.47 31.43
N SER A 795 31.13 -2.71 30.99
CA SER A 795 30.69 -3.83 31.82
C SER A 795 31.73 -4.15 32.87
#